data_AF-A0A240C7Y8-F1
#
_entry.id   AF-A0A240C7Y8-F1
#
_cell.length_a   1.000
_cell.length_b   1.000
_cell.length_c   1.000
_cell.angle_alpha   90.00
_cell.angle_beta   90.00
_cell.angle_gamma   90.00
#
_symmetry.space_group_name_H-M   'P 1'
#
loop_
_entity.id
_entity.type
_entity.pdbx_description
1 polymer ?
#
loop_
_entity_poly.entity_id
_entity_poly.type
_entity_poly.pdbx_seq_one_letter_code
_entity_poly.pdbx_strand_id
1 'polypeptide(L)'
;MAKKQQLTKVRLSQMYCYGLEPHERINCLKECKQKLIMAGAKADNLPKTLSQQLHFLTELQSKAQIVIQTWLRANIQFSEQVDPNKILNDILLKEKNGDGIESSKLLWRDILGFYISQPCPEIIERFLNDEPIFPLHDHVEEYSESLLKDQFINVTEDDLEQCLLISQGHVAPSDRIFPMFVAGLVNTLNGEQEAASGWKEKLSRHASPMAQKFESIITEFEYSHNQKEANGIEVLSAEFIATEDVNGYVIDSIAFVGVVTKLLPNDAFFVSPVAIFINDKLWSLSEEQVKAIYPHRGEVVGFINNYTKNFTQGELGVWEAEHRPSDKQAQYVLAGYQSRVYPVVKLPHLSSDPDSVRAWLLTQYQPHDESPAIFLLDDGVALRLPGDLSDPRKYDFDVPLDSYRKLTCVKLHSQKTTIVTRLPIASEKYDCAPAGTWIKRLMKLNYSSTNFPVFNKKHLQSLTQFINEYEPGSKAYFRALAHLEQIADSRELLDDMVQRLLELPVVDAKINIEKKAILADYESEQKQLRQAISSLADKKAQLELEIDKQNKHLKTETEKSKKMIRQQEAELDLRIRQTFENASQAGIETLAQTALFRALVADVAVPKPDFTVKPESAIVASLSIPQPEPYLSPIATEITSKSQLLTVMEEQATATGLSETFLSCIVAAANVTPIVGLLGKNTKKALSAIANVFSGGVRGEVSIHGDLFSISDLMKSPVLVRRVENTCTMTLGDFLLHQQDNRLATVVELRGFNRMPPETLLPELSDCQISDELASGFCWVDQHQTLRHISISQPILFVLTFAVGKSTFPLQGPSARRLPMFLAESIWGDEQPANSTTEITSTYVTSVLWKSLYTSTRQSNANHHNEQQILQTTLKSFHYSDEESQAITKLAFESGRSTSEKIVSDIVPLAPTLTNYAREITQGEAAAVLDCLFQS
;
A
#
# COMPACT_ATOMS: atom_id res chain seq x y z
N MET A 1 -16.12 -31.06 -9.03
CA MET A 1 -17.00 -30.85 -10.21
C MET A 1 -17.33 -29.37 -10.45
N ALA A 2 -17.82 -28.60 -9.47
CA ALA A 2 -18.22 -27.19 -9.66
C ALA A 2 -17.18 -26.29 -10.37
N LYS A 3 -15.90 -26.30 -9.95
CA LYS A 3 -14.83 -25.50 -10.59
C LYS A 3 -14.71 -25.74 -12.10
N LYS A 4 -14.79 -27.00 -12.58
CA LYS A 4 -14.67 -27.32 -14.02
C LYS A 4 -15.87 -26.77 -14.81
N GLN A 5 -17.09 -26.94 -14.28
CA GLN A 5 -18.31 -26.35 -14.90
C GLN A 5 -18.25 -24.83 -15.00
N GLN A 6 -17.56 -24.15 -14.07
CA GLN A 6 -17.43 -22.69 -14.08
C GLN A 6 -16.47 -22.20 -15.17
N LEU A 7 -15.33 -22.90 -15.41
CA LEU A 7 -14.41 -22.54 -16.51
C LEU A 7 -14.99 -22.87 -17.90
N THR A 8 -15.65 -24.02 -18.07
CA THR A 8 -16.36 -24.35 -19.34
C THR A 8 -17.37 -23.26 -19.73
N LYS A 9 -18.09 -22.67 -18.76
CA LYS A 9 -19.01 -21.55 -19.02
C LYS A 9 -18.29 -20.26 -19.44
N VAL A 10 -17.04 -20.03 -19.03
CA VAL A 10 -16.25 -18.85 -19.43
C VAL A 10 -15.84 -18.93 -20.90
N ARG A 11 -15.27 -20.05 -21.35
CA ARG A 11 -14.85 -20.23 -22.75
C ARG A 11 -16.03 -20.14 -23.73
N LEU A 12 -17.17 -20.75 -23.41
CA LEU A 12 -18.41 -20.61 -24.19
C LEU A 12 -18.96 -19.17 -24.19
N SER A 13 -18.87 -18.46 -23.07
CA SER A 13 -19.27 -17.05 -22.99
C SER A 13 -18.39 -16.16 -23.86
N GLN A 14 -17.07 -16.38 -23.88
CA GLN A 14 -16.12 -15.66 -24.74
C GLN A 14 -16.45 -15.88 -26.22
N MET A 15 -16.71 -17.12 -26.65
CA MET A 15 -17.12 -17.44 -28.03
C MET A 15 -18.39 -16.67 -28.44
N TYR A 16 -19.45 -16.66 -27.62
CA TYR A 16 -20.68 -15.90 -27.91
C TYR A 16 -20.54 -14.36 -27.75
N CYS A 17 -19.49 -13.89 -27.07
CA CYS A 17 -19.20 -12.47 -26.90
C CYS A 17 -18.40 -11.88 -28.05
N TYR A 18 -17.45 -12.65 -28.61
CA TYR A 18 -16.48 -12.18 -29.59
C TYR A 18 -16.67 -12.74 -31.00
N GLY A 19 -17.28 -13.92 -31.15
CA GLY A 19 -17.59 -14.52 -32.47
C GLY A 19 -18.90 -14.03 -33.10
N LEU A 20 -19.79 -13.44 -32.31
CA LEU A 20 -21.06 -12.86 -32.75
C LEU A 20 -21.03 -11.33 -32.73
N GLU A 21 -21.48 -10.72 -33.82
CA GLU A 21 -21.74 -9.29 -33.83
C GLU A 21 -22.97 -8.94 -32.96
N PRO A 22 -23.03 -7.73 -32.35
CA PRO A 22 -24.12 -7.36 -31.46
C PRO A 22 -25.52 -7.47 -32.09
N HIS A 23 -25.63 -7.19 -33.39
CA HIS A 23 -26.88 -7.28 -34.13
C HIS A 23 -27.26 -8.73 -34.46
N GLU A 24 -26.30 -9.60 -34.81
CA GLU A 24 -26.51 -11.03 -35.03
C GLU A 24 -27.07 -11.69 -33.77
N ARG A 25 -26.48 -11.43 -32.60
CA ARG A 25 -26.94 -11.99 -31.32
C ARG A 25 -28.36 -11.54 -30.95
N ILE A 26 -28.69 -10.25 -31.17
CA ILE A 26 -30.02 -9.71 -30.89
C ILE A 26 -31.08 -10.30 -31.84
N ASN A 27 -30.76 -10.45 -33.13
CA ASN A 27 -31.68 -11.01 -34.11
C ASN A 27 -31.90 -12.52 -33.88
N CYS A 28 -30.82 -13.26 -33.59
CA CYS A 28 -30.88 -14.67 -33.22
C CYS A 28 -31.88 -14.93 -32.09
N LEU A 29 -31.77 -14.18 -30.99
CA LEU A 29 -32.65 -14.32 -29.82
C LEU A 29 -34.10 -13.89 -30.11
N LYS A 30 -34.32 -12.87 -30.94
CA LYS A 30 -35.67 -12.43 -31.36
C LYS A 30 -36.36 -13.47 -32.23
N GLU A 31 -35.69 -13.93 -33.28
CA GLU A 31 -36.26 -14.84 -34.28
C GLU A 31 -36.38 -16.27 -33.77
N CYS A 32 -35.46 -16.72 -32.91
CA CYS A 32 -35.55 -18.02 -32.27
C CYS A 32 -36.55 -18.07 -31.11
N LYS A 33 -37.09 -16.94 -30.62
CA LYS A 33 -37.89 -16.86 -29.38
C LYS A 33 -38.96 -17.96 -29.28
N GLN A 34 -39.82 -18.10 -30.29
CA GLN A 34 -40.89 -19.11 -30.28
C GLN A 34 -40.33 -20.55 -30.27
N LYS A 35 -39.31 -20.81 -31.08
CA LYS A 35 -38.65 -22.14 -31.17
C LYS A 35 -37.91 -22.50 -29.88
N LEU A 36 -37.34 -21.52 -29.18
CA LEU A 36 -36.69 -21.69 -27.87
C LEU A 36 -37.70 -22.01 -26.76
N ILE A 37 -38.85 -21.34 -26.74
CA ILE A 37 -39.94 -21.67 -25.80
C ILE A 37 -40.45 -23.10 -26.05
N MET A 38 -40.67 -23.47 -27.32
CA MET A 38 -41.06 -24.85 -27.69
C MET A 38 -39.98 -25.89 -27.34
N ALA A 39 -38.70 -25.51 -27.31
CA ALA A 39 -37.59 -26.36 -26.88
C ALA A 39 -37.37 -26.39 -25.36
N GLY A 40 -38.21 -25.70 -24.56
CA GLY A 40 -38.16 -25.71 -23.09
C GLY A 40 -37.28 -24.64 -22.45
N ALA A 41 -36.78 -23.65 -23.21
CA ALA A 41 -36.00 -22.55 -22.66
C ALA A 41 -36.91 -21.44 -22.09
N LYS A 42 -36.51 -20.81 -20.98
CA LYS A 42 -37.22 -19.70 -20.32
C LYS A 42 -37.07 -18.38 -21.09
N ALA A 43 -37.59 -18.32 -22.32
CA ALA A 43 -37.40 -17.21 -23.25
C ALA A 43 -38.58 -16.21 -23.31
N ASP A 44 -39.52 -16.26 -22.37
CA ASP A 44 -40.73 -15.40 -22.35
C ASP A 44 -40.36 -13.90 -22.36
N ASN A 45 -39.34 -13.53 -21.58
CA ASN A 45 -38.71 -12.23 -21.58
C ASN A 45 -37.29 -12.37 -22.12
N LEU A 46 -37.01 -11.78 -23.29
CA LEU A 46 -35.66 -11.83 -23.88
C LEU A 46 -34.70 -10.92 -23.08
N PRO A 47 -33.47 -11.39 -22.78
CA PRO A 47 -32.49 -10.62 -22.02
C PRO A 47 -32.05 -9.35 -22.76
N LYS A 48 -32.03 -8.22 -22.03
CA LYS A 48 -31.78 -6.88 -22.59
C LYS A 48 -30.32 -6.46 -22.54
N THR A 49 -29.56 -6.87 -21.52
CA THR A 49 -28.14 -6.53 -21.38
C THR A 49 -27.24 -7.63 -21.92
N LEU A 50 -26.02 -7.27 -22.34
CA LEU A 50 -25.05 -8.19 -22.92
C LEU A 50 -24.72 -9.37 -21.98
N SER A 51 -24.48 -9.09 -20.70
CA SER A 51 -24.20 -10.13 -19.69
C SER A 51 -25.37 -11.09 -19.49
N GLN A 52 -26.61 -10.60 -19.52
CA GLN A 52 -27.81 -11.45 -19.45
C GLN A 52 -27.99 -12.29 -20.72
N GLN A 53 -27.65 -11.77 -21.90
CA GLN A 53 -27.71 -12.50 -23.17
C GLN A 53 -26.69 -13.64 -23.20
N LEU A 54 -25.45 -13.39 -22.78
CA LEU A 54 -24.40 -14.41 -22.72
C LEU A 54 -24.74 -15.49 -21.69
N HIS A 55 -25.15 -15.10 -20.47
CA HIS A 55 -25.57 -16.05 -19.45
C HIS A 55 -26.71 -16.95 -19.94
N PHE A 56 -27.75 -16.35 -20.53
CA PHE A 56 -28.86 -17.10 -21.13
C PHE A 56 -28.40 -18.10 -22.20
N LEU A 57 -27.52 -17.71 -23.12
CA LEU A 57 -26.98 -18.61 -24.16
C LEU A 57 -26.14 -19.76 -23.57
N THR A 58 -25.33 -19.50 -22.54
CA THR A 58 -24.51 -20.53 -21.87
C THR A 58 -25.31 -21.53 -21.02
N GLU A 59 -26.54 -21.19 -20.61
CA GLU A 59 -27.40 -22.07 -19.79
C GLU A 59 -28.53 -22.76 -20.57
N LEU A 60 -28.55 -22.64 -21.91
CA LEU A 60 -29.49 -23.38 -22.74
C LEU A 60 -29.25 -24.89 -22.64
N GLN A 61 -30.34 -25.65 -22.50
CA GLN A 61 -30.33 -27.11 -22.64
C GLN A 61 -30.00 -27.52 -24.08
N SER A 62 -29.42 -28.70 -24.29
CA SER A 62 -28.97 -29.19 -25.61
C SER A 62 -30.03 -29.08 -26.72
N LYS A 63 -31.30 -29.39 -26.42
CA LYS A 63 -32.42 -29.22 -27.38
C LYS A 63 -32.63 -27.77 -27.82
N ALA A 64 -32.40 -26.80 -26.95
CA ALA A 64 -32.50 -25.37 -27.26
C ALA A 64 -31.20 -24.82 -27.89
N GLN A 65 -30.03 -25.36 -27.54
CA GLN A 65 -28.76 -25.03 -28.20
C GLN A 65 -28.79 -25.37 -29.70
N ILE A 66 -29.39 -26.51 -30.08
CA ILE A 66 -29.58 -26.90 -31.49
C ILE A 66 -30.39 -25.84 -32.26
N VAL A 67 -31.38 -25.19 -31.63
CA VAL A 67 -32.17 -24.12 -32.26
C VAL A 67 -31.28 -22.91 -32.60
N ILE A 68 -30.42 -22.50 -31.66
CA ILE A 68 -29.44 -21.42 -31.86
C ILE A 68 -28.44 -21.80 -32.96
N GLN A 69 -27.79 -22.96 -32.85
CA GLN A 69 -26.83 -23.45 -33.85
C GLN A 69 -27.45 -23.51 -35.27
N THR A 70 -28.70 -23.96 -35.38
CA THR A 70 -29.41 -24.03 -36.68
C THR A 70 -29.68 -22.64 -37.25
N TRP A 71 -30.05 -21.66 -36.43
CA TRP A 71 -30.23 -20.28 -36.90
C TRP A 71 -28.91 -19.66 -37.33
N LEU A 72 -27.83 -19.90 -36.58
CA LEU A 72 -26.50 -19.38 -36.89
C LEU A 72 -25.97 -19.95 -38.22
N ARG A 73 -26.16 -21.24 -38.53
CA ARG A 73 -25.84 -21.82 -39.87
C ARG A 73 -26.59 -21.14 -41.01
N ALA A 74 -27.86 -20.76 -40.78
CA ALA A 74 -28.73 -20.28 -41.83
C ALA A 74 -28.57 -18.77 -42.12
N ASN A 75 -28.06 -17.99 -41.16
CA ASN A 75 -28.06 -16.53 -41.23
C ASN A 75 -26.66 -15.89 -41.12
N ILE A 76 -25.61 -16.65 -40.81
CA ILE A 76 -24.24 -16.14 -40.67
C ILE A 76 -23.31 -16.77 -41.71
N GLN A 77 -22.52 -15.92 -42.37
CA GLN A 77 -21.40 -16.34 -43.22
C GLN A 77 -20.11 -16.41 -42.38
N PHE A 78 -19.40 -17.54 -42.51
CA PHE A 78 -18.10 -17.81 -41.90
C PHE A 78 -17.03 -17.85 -43.00
N SER A 79 -15.77 -17.56 -42.63
CA SER A 79 -14.65 -17.59 -43.58
C SER A 79 -14.30 -19.02 -44.01
N GLU A 80 -13.60 -19.17 -45.14
CA GLU A 80 -13.07 -20.47 -45.56
C GLU A 80 -12.04 -21.02 -44.56
N GLN A 81 -11.97 -22.35 -44.46
CA GLN A 81 -11.42 -23.07 -43.31
C GLN A 81 -9.92 -22.86 -43.11
N VAL A 82 -9.56 -22.16 -42.03
CA VAL A 82 -8.21 -22.19 -41.44
C VAL A 82 -8.11 -23.40 -40.51
N ASP A 83 -6.94 -24.05 -40.45
CA ASP A 83 -6.69 -25.20 -39.57
C ASP A 83 -7.08 -24.91 -38.10
N PRO A 84 -7.96 -25.73 -37.48
CA PRO A 84 -8.32 -25.64 -36.07
C PRO A 84 -7.13 -25.53 -35.11
N ASN A 85 -6.03 -26.26 -35.37
CA ASN A 85 -4.84 -26.22 -34.51
C ASN A 85 -4.18 -24.83 -34.55
N LYS A 86 -4.07 -24.26 -35.75
CA LYS A 86 -3.50 -22.92 -35.96
C LYS A 86 -4.32 -21.83 -35.27
N ILE A 87 -5.65 -21.83 -35.40
CA ILE A 87 -6.52 -20.86 -34.72
C ILE A 87 -6.36 -20.94 -33.19
N LEU A 88 -6.32 -22.16 -32.64
CA LEU A 88 -6.15 -22.36 -31.20
C LEU A 88 -4.78 -21.90 -30.71
N ASN A 89 -3.72 -22.21 -31.45
CA ASN A 89 -2.37 -21.71 -31.15
C ASN A 89 -2.29 -20.18 -31.22
N ASP A 90 -2.89 -19.55 -32.23
CA ASP A 90 -2.91 -18.09 -32.37
C ASP A 90 -3.71 -17.41 -31.25
N ILE A 91 -4.81 -18.01 -30.78
CA ILE A 91 -5.55 -17.52 -29.60
C ILE A 91 -4.73 -17.69 -28.32
N LEU A 92 -4.12 -18.85 -28.08
CA LEU A 92 -3.31 -19.12 -26.90
C LEU A 92 -2.04 -18.25 -26.85
N LEU A 93 -1.46 -17.92 -28.01
CA LEU A 93 -0.34 -16.98 -28.12
C LEU A 93 -0.80 -15.55 -27.82
N LYS A 94 -1.93 -15.09 -28.37
CA LYS A 94 -2.48 -13.76 -28.05
C LYS A 94 -2.89 -13.61 -26.58
N GLU A 95 -3.43 -14.68 -25.98
CA GLU A 95 -3.73 -14.73 -24.53
C GLU A 95 -2.47 -14.64 -23.67
N LYS A 96 -1.34 -15.24 -24.10
CA LYS A 96 -0.04 -15.10 -23.42
C LYS A 96 0.61 -13.73 -23.62
N ASN A 97 0.45 -13.13 -24.80
CA ASN A 97 1.06 -11.85 -25.15
C ASN A 97 0.27 -10.62 -24.63
N GLY A 98 -0.99 -10.80 -24.22
CA GLY A 98 -1.85 -9.72 -23.74
C GLY A 98 -2.40 -8.82 -24.85
N ASP A 99 -2.46 -9.31 -26.09
CA ASP A 99 -2.90 -8.54 -27.25
C ASP A 99 -4.36 -8.08 -27.14
N GLY A 100 -4.64 -6.88 -27.68
CA GLY A 100 -5.94 -6.23 -27.56
C GLY A 100 -7.11 -7.07 -28.08
N ILE A 101 -8.21 -7.09 -27.31
CA ILE A 101 -9.41 -7.93 -27.50
C ILE A 101 -10.03 -7.82 -28.91
N GLU A 102 -9.85 -6.71 -29.61
CA GLU A 102 -10.35 -6.56 -30.98
C GLU A 102 -9.61 -7.43 -32.01
N SER A 103 -8.34 -7.74 -31.76
CA SER A 103 -7.47 -8.54 -32.66
C SER A 103 -7.78 -10.04 -32.66
N SER A 104 -8.62 -10.51 -31.74
CA SER A 104 -9.02 -11.93 -31.60
C SER A 104 -10.47 -12.20 -32.01
N LYS A 105 -11.29 -11.17 -32.30
CA LYS A 105 -12.70 -11.34 -32.73
C LYS A 105 -12.86 -12.26 -33.93
N LEU A 106 -12.00 -12.12 -34.95
CA LEU A 106 -12.00 -12.97 -36.14
C LEU A 106 -11.75 -14.45 -35.78
N LEU A 107 -10.72 -14.72 -34.96
CA LEU A 107 -10.38 -16.08 -34.52
C LEU A 107 -11.51 -16.72 -33.68
N TRP A 108 -12.19 -15.93 -32.84
CA TRP A 108 -13.38 -16.38 -32.10
C TRP A 108 -14.60 -16.63 -32.99
N ARG A 109 -14.73 -15.91 -34.11
CA ARG A 109 -15.77 -16.15 -35.13
C ARG A 109 -15.51 -17.43 -35.92
N ASP A 110 -14.24 -17.76 -36.19
CA ASP A 110 -13.87 -19.02 -36.82
C ASP A 110 -14.12 -20.21 -35.87
N ILE A 111 -13.77 -20.09 -34.58
CA ILE A 111 -14.17 -21.08 -33.54
C ILE A 111 -15.68 -21.28 -33.50
N LEU A 112 -16.47 -20.20 -33.57
CA LEU A 112 -17.93 -20.30 -33.62
C LEU A 112 -18.41 -21.08 -34.85
N GLY A 113 -17.79 -20.86 -36.02
CA GLY A 113 -18.05 -21.62 -37.25
C GLY A 113 -17.81 -23.12 -37.07
N PHE A 114 -16.68 -23.51 -36.47
CA PHE A 114 -16.35 -24.90 -36.17
C PHE A 114 -17.25 -25.53 -35.09
N TYR A 115 -17.61 -24.79 -34.04
CA TYR A 115 -18.55 -25.27 -33.02
C TYR A 115 -19.93 -25.62 -33.59
N ILE A 116 -20.30 -24.95 -34.68
CA ILE A 116 -21.58 -25.11 -35.37
C ILE A 116 -21.52 -26.17 -36.47
N SER A 117 -20.34 -26.50 -37.01
CA SER A 117 -20.16 -27.56 -38.00
C SER A 117 -20.44 -28.95 -37.39
N GLN A 118 -20.86 -29.90 -38.23
CA GLN A 118 -21.09 -31.29 -37.82
C GLN A 118 -20.32 -32.24 -38.74
N PRO A 119 -19.34 -33.01 -38.22
CA PRO A 119 -18.85 -33.00 -36.83
C PRO A 119 -18.10 -31.70 -36.46
N CYS A 120 -18.14 -31.34 -35.17
CA CYS A 120 -17.26 -30.32 -34.60
C CYS A 120 -15.86 -30.94 -34.40
N PRO A 121 -14.75 -30.25 -34.72
CA PRO A 121 -13.41 -30.76 -34.43
C PRO A 121 -13.22 -31.00 -32.93
N GLU A 122 -12.78 -32.22 -32.57
CA GLU A 122 -12.63 -32.64 -31.16
C GLU A 122 -11.72 -31.70 -30.36
N ILE A 123 -10.70 -31.13 -30.98
CA ILE A 123 -9.78 -30.17 -30.35
C ILE A 123 -10.49 -28.85 -29.94
N ILE A 124 -11.48 -28.40 -30.72
CA ILE A 124 -12.27 -27.20 -30.41
C ILE A 124 -13.32 -27.52 -29.35
N GLU A 125 -13.92 -28.71 -29.37
CA GLU A 125 -14.80 -29.17 -28.29
C GLU A 125 -14.05 -29.28 -26.96
N ARG A 126 -12.83 -29.84 -26.96
CA ARG A 126 -11.95 -29.87 -25.77
C ARG A 126 -11.54 -28.46 -25.31
N PHE A 127 -11.21 -27.55 -26.22
CA PHE A 127 -10.89 -26.15 -25.89
C PHE A 127 -12.05 -25.43 -25.22
N LEU A 128 -13.26 -25.51 -25.79
CA LEU A 128 -14.45 -24.86 -25.24
C LEU A 128 -14.90 -25.49 -23.90
N ASN A 129 -14.57 -26.77 -23.68
CA ASN A 129 -14.80 -27.47 -22.42
C ASN A 129 -13.69 -27.25 -21.37
N ASP A 130 -12.62 -26.53 -21.71
CA ASP A 130 -11.43 -26.28 -20.88
C ASP A 130 -10.71 -27.58 -20.46
N GLU A 131 -10.54 -28.48 -21.43
CA GLU A 131 -9.79 -29.74 -21.27
C GLU A 131 -8.36 -29.62 -21.82
N PRO A 132 -7.37 -30.37 -21.26
CA PRO A 132 -5.98 -30.24 -21.66
C PRO A 132 -5.79 -30.59 -23.14
N ILE A 133 -5.43 -29.57 -23.92
CA ILE A 133 -5.02 -29.70 -25.32
C ILE A 133 -3.54 -30.07 -25.33
N PHE A 134 -3.25 -31.32 -25.65
CA PHE A 134 -1.90 -31.73 -26.02
C PHE A 134 -1.66 -31.25 -27.46
N PRO A 135 -0.69 -30.35 -27.72
CA PRO A 135 -0.38 -29.93 -29.08
C PRO A 135 0.22 -31.10 -29.84
N LEU A 136 -0.54 -31.64 -30.80
CA LEU A 136 -0.05 -32.66 -31.71
C LEU A 136 0.78 -31.99 -32.81
N HIS A 137 2.02 -31.61 -32.47
CA HIS A 137 3.23 -31.59 -33.31
C HIS A 137 4.30 -30.66 -32.73
N ASP A 138 5.27 -31.27 -32.03
CA ASP A 138 6.68 -31.05 -32.32
C ASP A 138 7.19 -32.31 -33.02
N HIS A 139 6.79 -32.52 -34.28
CA HIS A 139 7.42 -33.49 -35.18
C HIS A 139 7.42 -32.92 -36.59
N VAL A 140 8.60 -32.54 -37.05
CA VAL A 140 8.86 -32.25 -38.47
C VAL A 140 8.68 -33.55 -39.27
N GLU A 141 8.14 -33.38 -40.47
CA GLU A 141 7.72 -34.39 -41.44
C GLU A 141 8.72 -35.55 -41.64
N GLU A 142 8.22 -36.79 -41.82
CA GLU A 142 8.24 -37.42 -43.14
C GLU A 142 7.49 -38.79 -43.21
N TYR A 143 6.82 -38.99 -44.36
CA TYR A 143 6.38 -40.24 -45.00
C TYR A 143 5.56 -41.32 -44.26
N SER A 144 4.26 -41.31 -44.58
CA SER A 144 3.52 -42.41 -45.24
C SER A 144 3.38 -43.79 -44.59
N GLU A 145 2.11 -44.17 -44.39
CA GLU A 145 1.50 -45.47 -44.71
C GLU A 145 2.44 -46.71 -44.79
N SER A 146 2.60 -47.44 -43.68
CA SER A 146 2.25 -48.88 -43.63
C SER A 146 2.53 -49.51 -42.26
N LEU A 147 1.70 -50.50 -41.91
CA LEU A 147 1.92 -51.41 -40.79
C LEU A 147 3.18 -52.26 -41.01
N LEU A 148 4.21 -52.09 -40.18
CA LEU A 148 5.20 -53.15 -39.93
C LEU A 148 5.43 -53.37 -38.44
N LYS A 149 5.66 -54.64 -38.10
CA LYS A 149 5.63 -55.19 -36.74
C LYS A 149 7.00 -55.05 -36.06
N ASP A 150 6.99 -55.32 -34.76
CA ASP A 150 8.15 -55.76 -33.95
C ASP A 150 9.26 -54.72 -33.68
N GLN A 151 9.02 -53.80 -32.74
CA GLN A 151 10.08 -53.05 -32.02
C GLN A 151 9.82 -52.94 -30.49
N PHE A 152 9.36 -54.02 -29.85
CA PHE A 152 9.36 -54.11 -28.38
C PHE A 152 10.63 -54.81 -27.90
N ILE A 153 11.46 -54.11 -27.12
CA ILE A 153 12.45 -54.77 -26.25
C ILE A 153 11.67 -55.33 -25.07
N ASN A 154 11.62 -56.66 -24.95
CA ASN A 154 10.94 -57.33 -23.86
C ASN A 154 11.88 -57.34 -22.64
N VAL A 155 11.77 -56.33 -21.78
CA VAL A 155 12.55 -56.23 -20.53
C VAL A 155 12.02 -57.26 -19.53
N THR A 156 12.89 -58.14 -19.06
CA THR A 156 12.57 -59.20 -18.08
C THR A 156 13.10 -58.84 -16.69
N GLU A 157 12.63 -59.53 -15.64
CA GLU A 157 13.12 -59.33 -14.26
C GLU A 157 14.64 -59.54 -14.15
N ASP A 158 15.17 -60.52 -14.88
CA ASP A 158 16.61 -60.82 -15.01
C ASP A 158 17.39 -59.61 -15.57
N ASP A 159 16.83 -58.84 -16.51
CA ASP A 159 17.47 -57.60 -17.00
C ASP A 159 17.51 -56.51 -15.94
N LEU A 160 16.50 -56.43 -15.07
CA LEU A 160 16.43 -55.45 -13.98
C LEU A 160 17.40 -55.81 -12.83
N GLU A 161 17.51 -57.10 -12.48
CA GLU A 161 18.50 -57.58 -11.52
C GLU A 161 19.94 -57.36 -12.02
N GLN A 162 20.21 -57.62 -13.29
CA GLN A 162 21.49 -57.31 -13.94
C GLN A 162 21.80 -55.81 -13.87
N CYS A 163 20.84 -54.94 -14.20
CA CYS A 163 21.01 -53.49 -14.10
C CYS A 163 21.26 -53.03 -12.65
N LEU A 164 20.62 -53.66 -11.67
CA LEU A 164 20.85 -53.38 -10.26
C LEU A 164 22.30 -53.73 -9.85
N LEU A 165 22.79 -54.91 -10.23
CA LEU A 165 24.17 -55.34 -9.97
C LEU A 165 25.20 -54.44 -10.63
N ILE A 166 24.95 -54.02 -11.88
CA ILE A 166 25.79 -53.05 -12.60
C ILE A 166 25.81 -51.70 -11.87
N SER A 167 24.66 -51.20 -11.41
CA SER A 167 24.59 -49.95 -10.64
C SER A 167 25.29 -49.99 -9.28
N GLN A 168 25.57 -51.19 -8.76
CA GLN A 168 26.34 -51.42 -7.53
C GLN A 168 27.84 -51.64 -7.78
N GLY A 169 28.30 -51.55 -9.03
CA GLY A 169 29.71 -51.72 -9.40
C GLY A 169 30.16 -53.17 -9.63
N HIS A 170 29.23 -54.10 -9.84
CA HIS A 170 29.56 -55.49 -10.18
C HIS A 170 29.57 -55.71 -11.70
N VAL A 171 30.62 -56.36 -12.21
CA VAL A 171 30.78 -56.67 -13.64
C VAL A 171 29.90 -57.87 -14.01
N ALA A 172 28.71 -57.59 -14.54
CA ALA A 172 27.80 -58.60 -15.06
C ALA A 172 27.89 -58.68 -16.60
N PRO A 173 28.38 -59.79 -17.20
CA PRO A 173 28.43 -59.96 -18.64
C PRO A 173 27.07 -60.46 -19.16
N SER A 174 26.26 -59.56 -19.70
CA SER A 174 25.02 -59.91 -20.40
C SER A 174 25.06 -59.38 -21.83
N ASP A 175 24.77 -60.25 -22.80
CA ASP A 175 24.63 -59.88 -24.23
C ASP A 175 23.27 -59.23 -24.55
N ARG A 176 22.51 -58.84 -23.52
CA ARG A 176 21.21 -58.19 -23.67
C ARG A 176 21.34 -56.67 -23.70
N ILE A 177 20.56 -56.06 -24.59
CA ILE A 177 20.64 -54.64 -24.96
C ILE A 177 20.50 -53.69 -23.75
N PHE A 178 19.58 -53.98 -22.82
CA PHE A 178 19.26 -53.06 -21.73
C PHE A 178 20.35 -53.04 -20.62
N PRO A 179 20.85 -54.19 -20.11
CA PRO A 179 22.05 -54.22 -19.26
C PRO A 179 23.29 -53.61 -19.94
N MET A 180 23.51 -53.84 -21.23
CA MET A 180 24.64 -53.23 -21.98
C MET A 180 24.55 -51.69 -22.01
N PHE A 181 23.35 -51.14 -22.22
CA PHE A 181 23.12 -49.69 -22.18
C PHE A 181 23.38 -49.11 -20.79
N VAL A 182 22.89 -49.76 -19.73
CA VAL A 182 23.14 -49.33 -18.34
C VAL A 182 24.62 -49.43 -17.96
N ALA A 183 25.33 -50.49 -18.36
CA ALA A 183 26.78 -50.61 -18.16
C ALA A 183 27.57 -49.53 -18.91
N GLY A 184 27.18 -49.21 -20.14
CA GLY A 184 27.77 -48.11 -20.91
C GLY A 184 27.58 -46.75 -20.23
N LEU A 185 26.37 -46.46 -19.73
CA LEU A 185 26.09 -45.23 -18.97
C LEU A 185 26.86 -45.17 -17.64
N VAL A 186 26.86 -46.24 -16.85
CA VAL A 186 27.56 -46.30 -15.55
C VAL A 186 29.07 -46.13 -15.73
N ASN A 187 29.67 -46.79 -16.73
CA ASN A 187 31.11 -46.63 -16.98
C ASN A 187 31.45 -45.24 -17.53
N THR A 188 30.55 -44.61 -18.32
CA THR A 188 30.71 -43.21 -18.73
C THR A 188 30.61 -42.25 -17.54
N LEU A 189 29.67 -42.48 -16.61
CA LEU A 189 29.53 -41.73 -15.35
C LEU A 189 30.71 -41.89 -14.39
N ASN A 190 31.36 -43.05 -14.39
CA ASN A 190 32.53 -43.34 -13.57
C ASN A 190 33.86 -42.87 -14.20
N GLY A 191 33.84 -42.33 -15.42
CA GLY A 191 35.04 -41.88 -16.13
C GLY A 191 35.89 -42.99 -16.78
N GLU A 192 35.39 -44.22 -16.83
CA GLU A 192 36.11 -45.38 -17.37
C GLU A 192 35.98 -45.45 -18.91
N GLN A 193 36.60 -44.49 -19.61
CA GLN A 193 36.44 -44.30 -21.06
C GLN A 193 36.74 -45.56 -21.89
N GLU A 194 37.79 -46.32 -21.57
CA GLU A 194 38.11 -47.57 -22.28
C GLU A 194 36.99 -48.61 -22.11
N ALA A 195 36.49 -48.81 -20.89
CA ALA A 195 35.42 -49.76 -20.61
C ALA A 195 34.07 -49.31 -21.20
N ALA A 196 33.77 -48.00 -21.16
CA ALA A 196 32.60 -47.41 -21.80
C ALA A 196 32.65 -47.57 -23.34
N SER A 197 33.81 -47.38 -23.96
CA SER A 197 34.02 -47.59 -25.40
C SER A 197 33.79 -49.05 -25.81
N GLY A 198 34.21 -50.01 -24.96
CA GLY A 198 33.94 -51.44 -25.15
C GLY A 198 32.45 -51.80 -25.10
N TRP A 199 31.62 -51.07 -24.35
CA TRP A 199 30.17 -51.26 -24.35
C TRP A 199 29.49 -50.58 -25.54
N LYS A 200 29.93 -49.37 -25.92
CA LYS A 200 29.48 -48.69 -27.16
C LYS A 200 29.74 -49.55 -28.39
N GLU A 201 30.93 -50.14 -28.50
CA GLU A 201 31.28 -51.03 -29.62
C GLU A 201 30.40 -52.29 -29.68
N LYS A 202 30.03 -52.87 -28.52
CA LYS A 202 29.10 -54.00 -28.47
C LYS A 202 27.67 -53.61 -28.86
N LEU A 203 27.20 -52.44 -28.43
CA LEU A 203 25.88 -51.91 -28.78
C LEU A 203 25.77 -51.55 -30.27
N SER A 204 26.80 -50.94 -30.86
CA SER A 204 26.81 -50.58 -32.29
C SER A 204 26.84 -51.81 -33.21
N ARG A 205 27.53 -52.88 -32.79
CA ARG A 205 27.57 -54.19 -33.47
C ARG A 205 26.31 -55.04 -33.28
N HIS A 206 25.42 -54.69 -32.36
CA HIS A 206 24.22 -55.47 -32.10
C HIS A 206 23.19 -55.29 -33.22
N ALA A 207 22.57 -56.38 -33.69
CA ALA A 207 21.68 -56.40 -34.86
C ALA A 207 20.31 -55.69 -34.67
N SER A 208 20.13 -54.89 -33.61
CA SER A 208 18.86 -54.20 -33.31
C SER A 208 19.03 -52.70 -33.53
N PRO A 209 18.16 -52.02 -34.30
CA PRO A 209 18.23 -50.57 -34.50
C PRO A 209 18.06 -49.79 -33.19
N MET A 210 17.42 -50.39 -32.17
CA MET A 210 17.27 -49.77 -30.85
C MET A 210 18.58 -49.84 -30.03
N ALA A 211 19.44 -50.85 -30.25
CA ALA A 211 20.75 -50.91 -29.62
C ALA A 211 21.70 -49.83 -30.16
N GLN A 212 21.60 -49.54 -31.46
CA GLN A 212 22.32 -48.42 -32.09
C GLN A 212 21.82 -47.06 -31.59
N LYS A 213 20.51 -46.88 -31.38
CA LYS A 213 19.97 -45.69 -30.69
C LYS A 213 20.52 -45.54 -29.27
N PHE A 214 20.62 -46.65 -28.52
CA PHE A 214 21.19 -46.62 -27.17
C PHE A 214 22.69 -46.28 -27.17
N GLU A 215 23.48 -46.77 -28.15
CA GLU A 215 24.85 -46.32 -28.35
C GLU A 215 24.91 -44.80 -28.59
N SER A 216 24.11 -44.28 -29.55
CA SER A 216 24.11 -42.84 -29.84
C SER A 216 23.71 -41.99 -28.63
N ILE A 217 22.82 -42.49 -27.76
CA ILE A 217 22.44 -41.80 -26.50
C ILE A 217 23.60 -41.79 -25.50
N ILE A 218 24.38 -42.87 -25.37
CA ILE A 218 25.58 -42.85 -24.48
C ILE A 218 26.64 -41.90 -25.06
N THR A 219 26.76 -41.83 -26.39
CA THR A 219 27.76 -40.98 -27.07
C THR A 219 27.36 -39.49 -27.03
N GLU A 220 26.08 -39.15 -27.15
CA GLU A 220 25.53 -37.81 -26.87
C GLU A 220 25.63 -37.44 -25.39
N PHE A 221 25.39 -38.40 -24.49
CA PHE A 221 25.58 -38.23 -23.04
C PHE A 221 27.04 -37.96 -22.68
N GLU A 222 27.99 -38.72 -23.24
CA GLU A 222 29.43 -38.50 -23.07
C GLU A 222 29.86 -37.12 -23.58
N TYR A 223 29.41 -36.73 -24.78
CA TYR A 223 29.69 -35.40 -25.33
C TYR A 223 29.15 -34.28 -24.41
N SER A 224 27.92 -34.46 -23.89
CA SER A 224 27.29 -33.53 -22.95
C SER A 224 27.96 -33.50 -21.57
N HIS A 225 28.51 -34.64 -21.12
CA HIS A 225 29.22 -34.77 -19.84
C HIS A 225 30.60 -34.09 -19.94
N ASN A 226 31.35 -34.39 -21.00
CA ASN A 226 32.66 -33.79 -21.28
C ASN A 226 32.54 -32.27 -21.53
N GLN A 227 31.44 -31.78 -22.12
CA GLN A 227 31.18 -30.34 -22.23
C GLN A 227 30.88 -29.65 -20.88
N LYS A 228 30.31 -30.37 -19.90
CA LYS A 228 30.17 -29.85 -18.53
C LYS A 228 31.52 -29.79 -17.80
N GLU A 229 32.39 -30.78 -17.99
CA GLU A 229 33.75 -30.75 -17.44
C GLU A 229 34.62 -29.64 -18.06
N ALA A 230 34.49 -29.37 -19.36
CA ALA A 230 35.24 -28.32 -20.07
C ALA A 230 34.99 -26.88 -19.55
N ASN A 231 33.93 -26.66 -18.78
CA ASN A 231 33.64 -25.38 -18.09
C ASN A 231 33.69 -25.51 -16.55
N GLY A 232 34.18 -26.64 -16.03
CA GLY A 232 34.13 -26.99 -14.61
C GLY A 232 35.46 -26.88 -13.86
N ILE A 233 35.36 -27.18 -12.57
CA ILE A 233 36.46 -27.24 -11.60
C ILE A 233 37.24 -28.56 -11.76
N GLU A 234 38.56 -28.48 -11.89
CA GLU A 234 39.43 -29.65 -12.00
C GLU A 234 39.54 -30.35 -10.64
N VAL A 235 39.07 -31.60 -10.55
CA VAL A 235 39.18 -32.43 -9.32
C VAL A 235 40.28 -33.47 -9.51
N LEU A 236 41.47 -33.17 -9.03
CA LEU A 236 42.60 -34.10 -9.01
C LEU A 236 42.48 -35.08 -7.84
N SER A 237 42.89 -36.33 -8.03
CA SER A 237 43.02 -37.30 -6.93
C SER A 237 44.46 -37.37 -6.45
N ALA A 238 44.66 -37.22 -5.13
CA ALA A 238 45.98 -37.40 -4.52
C ALA A 238 46.26 -38.90 -4.31
N GLU A 239 47.17 -39.44 -5.10
CA GLU A 239 47.70 -40.80 -4.94
C GLU A 239 48.43 -40.94 -3.60
N PHE A 240 48.51 -42.17 -3.07
CA PHE A 240 49.39 -42.48 -1.95
C PHE A 240 50.84 -42.55 -2.43
N ILE A 241 51.77 -42.02 -1.65
CA ILE A 241 53.21 -42.25 -1.87
C ILE A 241 53.52 -43.74 -1.69
N ALA A 242 54.38 -44.31 -2.54
CA ALA A 242 54.94 -45.63 -2.31
C ALA A 242 55.94 -45.56 -1.13
N THR A 243 55.88 -46.53 -0.21
CA THR A 243 56.76 -46.57 0.99
C THR A 243 58.26 -46.64 0.66
N GLU A 244 58.62 -47.00 -0.57
CA GLU A 244 59.99 -47.04 -1.07
C GLU A 244 60.54 -45.64 -1.37
N ASP A 245 59.70 -44.73 -1.89
CA ASP A 245 60.08 -43.35 -2.23
C ASP A 245 60.27 -42.45 -1.00
N VAL A 246 59.60 -42.77 0.12
CA VAL A 246 59.66 -41.98 1.38
C VAL A 246 61.09 -41.82 1.88
N ASN A 247 61.93 -42.83 1.70
CA ASN A 247 63.31 -42.84 2.21
C ASN A 247 64.30 -42.03 1.36
N GLY A 248 63.88 -41.54 0.19
CA GLY A 248 64.74 -40.82 -0.76
C GLY A 248 64.80 -39.31 -0.59
N TYR A 249 63.86 -38.70 0.15
CA TYR A 249 63.72 -37.25 0.28
C TYR A 249 64.14 -36.75 1.66
N VAL A 250 64.82 -35.60 1.69
CA VAL A 250 65.12 -34.88 2.94
C VAL A 250 63.82 -34.21 3.42
N ILE A 251 63.21 -34.77 4.47
CA ILE A 251 61.90 -34.35 4.99
C ILE A 251 61.94 -32.95 5.62
N ASP A 252 63.12 -32.49 6.04
CA ASP A 252 63.31 -31.14 6.59
C ASP A 252 62.94 -30.05 5.56
N SER A 253 62.08 -29.11 5.98
CA SER A 253 61.55 -28.00 5.17
C SER A 253 60.59 -28.39 4.04
N ILE A 254 60.10 -29.64 3.96
CA ILE A 254 59.04 -29.99 3.01
C ILE A 254 57.68 -29.46 3.52
N ALA A 255 56.92 -28.83 2.61
CA ALA A 255 55.57 -28.38 2.87
C ALA A 255 54.58 -29.56 2.94
N PHE A 256 53.72 -29.58 3.95
CA PHE A 256 52.70 -30.60 4.14
C PHE A 256 51.34 -29.99 4.50
N VAL A 257 50.25 -30.66 4.10
CA VAL A 257 48.90 -30.34 4.56
C VAL A 257 48.66 -31.07 5.88
N GLY A 258 48.25 -30.34 6.92
CA GLY A 258 48.01 -30.90 8.24
C GLY A 258 46.81 -30.30 8.96
N VAL A 259 46.18 -31.12 9.82
CA VAL A 259 45.04 -30.78 10.68
C VAL A 259 45.54 -30.46 12.08
N VAL A 260 45.11 -29.34 12.66
CA VAL A 260 45.37 -29.01 14.08
C VAL A 260 44.56 -29.98 14.98
N THR A 261 45.22 -30.94 15.61
CA THR A 261 44.54 -32.00 16.40
C THR A 261 44.20 -31.54 17.81
N LYS A 262 45.08 -30.75 18.46
CA LYS A 262 44.95 -30.32 19.85
C LYS A 262 45.62 -28.96 20.10
N LEU A 263 44.95 -28.12 20.87
CA LEU A 263 45.48 -26.89 21.47
C LEU A 263 45.71 -27.13 22.97
N LEU A 264 46.88 -26.74 23.49
CA LEU A 264 47.20 -26.81 24.92
C LEU A 264 47.08 -25.42 25.59
N PRO A 265 46.82 -25.36 26.91
CA PRO A 265 46.76 -24.10 27.66
C PRO A 265 48.07 -23.28 27.71
N ASN A 266 49.18 -23.83 27.23
CA ASN A 266 50.50 -23.20 27.23
C ASN A 266 50.88 -22.67 25.83
N ASP A 267 49.90 -22.26 25.03
CA ASP A 267 50.06 -21.77 23.65
C ASP A 267 50.80 -22.73 22.70
N ALA A 268 50.82 -24.03 23.02
CA ALA A 268 51.39 -25.08 22.19
C ALA A 268 50.28 -25.86 21.50
N PHE A 269 50.49 -26.27 20.25
CA PHE A 269 49.50 -27.02 19.48
C PHE A 269 50.16 -28.16 18.70
N PHE A 270 49.36 -29.19 18.39
CA PHE A 270 49.78 -30.35 17.60
C PHE A 270 49.09 -30.32 16.24
N VAL A 271 49.84 -30.61 15.19
CA VAL A 271 49.35 -30.76 13.82
C VAL A 271 49.65 -32.17 13.35
N SER A 272 48.62 -32.88 12.86
CA SER A 272 48.77 -34.20 12.22
C SER A 272 48.85 -34.01 10.70
N PRO A 273 49.96 -34.41 10.04
CA PRO A 273 50.09 -34.40 8.59
C PRO A 273 49.12 -35.38 7.91
N VAL A 274 48.49 -34.95 6.82
CA VAL A 274 47.50 -35.73 6.05
C VAL A 274 47.95 -35.93 4.60
N ALA A 275 48.73 -34.99 4.07
CA ALA A 275 49.29 -35.04 2.73
C ALA A 275 50.59 -34.22 2.65
N ILE A 276 51.45 -34.48 1.67
CA ILE A 276 52.76 -33.82 1.51
C ILE A 276 52.96 -33.34 0.07
N PHE A 277 53.64 -32.20 -0.11
CA PHE A 277 53.99 -31.66 -1.43
C PHE A 277 55.36 -32.18 -1.88
N ILE A 278 55.39 -32.87 -3.03
CA ILE A 278 56.64 -33.32 -3.67
C ILE A 278 56.57 -32.90 -5.14
N ASN A 279 57.53 -32.11 -5.60
CA ASN A 279 57.59 -31.54 -6.96
C ASN A 279 56.27 -30.84 -7.36
N ASP A 280 55.75 -29.98 -6.46
CA ASP A 280 54.45 -29.28 -6.57
C ASP A 280 53.18 -30.18 -6.69
N LYS A 281 53.32 -31.51 -6.73
CA LYS A 281 52.19 -32.45 -6.65
C LYS A 281 51.88 -32.79 -5.19
N LEU A 282 50.60 -32.82 -4.84
CA LEU A 282 50.13 -33.22 -3.51
C LEU A 282 49.88 -34.73 -3.46
N TRP A 283 50.45 -35.39 -2.45
CA TRP A 283 50.33 -36.83 -2.23
C TRP A 283 49.66 -37.14 -0.89
N SER A 284 48.73 -38.10 -0.88
CA SER A 284 48.00 -38.52 0.32
C SER A 284 48.89 -39.39 1.21
N LEU A 285 48.86 -39.20 2.53
CA LEU A 285 49.57 -40.04 3.50
C LEU A 285 48.59 -40.95 4.25
N SER A 286 48.95 -42.21 4.45
CA SER A 286 48.25 -43.12 5.38
C SER A 286 48.76 -42.95 6.81
N GLU A 287 47.98 -43.36 7.83
CA GLU A 287 48.43 -43.27 9.23
C GLU A 287 49.78 -43.97 9.50
N GLU A 288 50.05 -45.07 8.79
CA GLU A 288 51.30 -45.82 8.90
C GLU A 288 52.48 -45.03 8.30
N GLN A 289 52.24 -44.37 7.16
CA GLN A 289 53.23 -43.49 6.53
C GLN A 289 53.50 -42.23 7.36
N VAL A 290 52.46 -41.62 7.95
CA VAL A 290 52.64 -40.46 8.84
C VAL A 290 53.50 -40.84 10.06
N LYS A 291 53.31 -42.03 10.64
CA LYS A 291 54.14 -42.54 11.76
C LYS A 291 55.56 -42.95 11.34
N ALA A 292 55.79 -43.26 10.07
CA ALA A 292 57.11 -43.53 9.51
C ALA A 292 57.91 -42.25 9.21
N ILE A 293 57.24 -41.21 8.69
CA ILE A 293 57.82 -39.89 8.38
C ILE A 293 58.03 -39.08 9.66
N TYR A 294 57.04 -39.06 10.55
CA TYR A 294 57.03 -38.32 11.81
C TYR A 294 56.91 -39.30 12.99
N PRO A 295 58.03 -39.67 13.64
CA PRO A 295 58.08 -40.77 14.59
C PRO A 295 57.21 -40.58 15.85
N HIS A 296 57.01 -41.68 16.58
CA HIS A 296 56.21 -41.83 17.80
C HIS A 296 54.69 -41.66 17.65
N ARG A 297 54.20 -40.49 17.23
CA ARG A 297 52.75 -40.21 17.16
C ARG A 297 52.24 -39.74 15.81
N GLY A 298 53.13 -39.37 14.89
CA GLY A 298 52.71 -38.73 13.64
C GLY A 298 52.22 -37.29 13.81
N GLU A 299 52.62 -36.59 14.87
CA GLU A 299 52.19 -35.21 15.17
C GLU A 299 53.41 -34.28 15.25
N VAL A 300 53.30 -33.09 14.64
CA VAL A 300 54.31 -32.01 14.67
C VAL A 300 53.88 -30.93 15.66
N VAL A 301 54.81 -30.35 16.43
CA VAL A 301 54.49 -29.36 17.48
C VAL A 301 54.70 -27.93 17.00
N GLY A 302 53.70 -27.08 17.20
CA GLY A 302 53.74 -25.63 17.01
C GLY A 302 53.61 -24.86 18.33
N PHE A 303 54.04 -23.60 18.32
CA PHE A 303 53.81 -22.63 19.38
C PHE A 303 53.15 -21.38 18.79
N ILE A 304 51.97 -20.98 19.29
CA ILE A 304 51.14 -19.92 18.72
C ILE A 304 51.89 -18.59 18.67
N ASN A 305 52.74 -18.31 19.67
CA ASN A 305 53.57 -17.10 19.76
C ASN A 305 54.54 -16.89 18.56
N ASN A 306 54.78 -17.90 17.72
CA ASN A 306 55.59 -17.78 16.51
C ASN A 306 54.79 -17.32 15.28
N TYR A 307 53.47 -17.16 15.40
CA TYR A 307 52.56 -16.87 14.29
C TYR A 307 51.70 -15.63 14.60
N THR A 308 51.37 -14.84 13.57
CA THR A 308 50.50 -13.65 13.68
C THR A 308 49.01 -13.99 13.67
N LYS A 309 48.66 -15.29 13.69
CA LYS A 309 47.31 -15.82 13.49
C LYS A 309 47.04 -16.91 14.53
N ASN A 310 45.86 -16.86 15.14
CA ASN A 310 45.37 -17.94 16.01
C ASN A 310 44.81 -19.08 15.16
N PHE A 311 45.01 -20.32 15.60
CA PHE A 311 44.52 -21.54 14.95
C PHE A 311 43.44 -22.21 15.80
N THR A 312 42.43 -22.78 15.16
CA THR A 312 41.38 -23.55 15.84
C THR A 312 41.61 -25.05 15.71
N GLN A 313 41.04 -25.83 16.64
CA GLN A 313 41.05 -27.29 16.53
C GLN A 313 40.25 -27.70 15.28
N GLY A 314 40.79 -28.64 14.50
CA GLY A 314 40.23 -29.03 13.21
C GLY A 314 40.66 -28.16 12.02
N GLU A 315 41.39 -27.05 12.22
CA GLU A 315 41.85 -26.21 11.10
C GLU A 315 42.87 -26.95 10.21
N LEU A 316 42.61 -26.93 8.89
CA LEU A 316 43.49 -27.42 7.83
C LEU A 316 44.41 -26.30 7.33
N GLY A 317 45.72 -26.57 7.25
CA GLY A 317 46.72 -25.62 6.77
C GLY A 317 47.85 -26.30 5.99
N VAL A 318 48.59 -25.49 5.23
CA VAL A 318 49.89 -25.86 4.66
C VAL A 318 50.99 -25.37 5.59
N TRP A 319 51.82 -26.29 6.04
CA TRP A 319 52.82 -26.13 7.09
C TRP A 319 54.19 -26.62 6.63
N GLU A 320 55.24 -26.13 7.26
CA GLU A 320 56.61 -26.63 7.09
C GLU A 320 57.12 -27.18 8.44
N ALA A 321 57.83 -28.30 8.42
CA ALA A 321 58.46 -28.89 9.61
C ALA A 321 59.99 -28.85 9.53
N GLU A 322 60.63 -28.63 10.67
CA GLU A 322 62.07 -28.75 10.89
C GLU A 322 62.33 -29.81 11.97
N HIS A 323 63.23 -30.76 11.71
CA HIS A 323 63.72 -31.69 12.71
C HIS A 323 64.60 -30.96 13.74
N ARG A 324 64.20 -31.01 15.01
CA ARG A 324 64.98 -30.50 16.14
C ARG A 324 65.32 -31.66 17.08
N PRO A 325 66.58 -32.14 17.09
CA PRO A 325 66.98 -33.25 17.94
C PRO A 325 66.73 -32.93 19.41
N SER A 326 65.96 -33.78 20.08
CA SER A 326 65.49 -33.59 21.45
C SER A 326 65.25 -34.93 22.13
N ASP A 327 65.49 -35.02 23.44
CA ASP A 327 65.16 -36.19 24.27
C ASP A 327 63.65 -36.40 24.47
N LYS A 328 62.81 -35.51 23.92
CA LYS A 328 61.34 -35.55 24.04
C LYS A 328 60.72 -36.24 22.82
N GLN A 329 59.53 -36.83 23.02
CA GLN A 329 58.79 -37.60 21.99
C GLN A 329 58.35 -36.79 20.75
N ALA A 330 58.50 -35.46 20.75
CA ALA A 330 58.23 -34.60 19.61
C ALA A 330 59.56 -34.03 19.09
N GLN A 331 60.11 -34.66 18.04
CA GLN A 331 61.39 -34.30 17.42
C GLN A 331 61.23 -33.38 16.20
N TYR A 332 59.99 -33.13 15.76
CA TYR A 332 59.68 -32.22 14.67
C TYR A 332 58.88 -31.03 15.20
N VAL A 333 59.29 -29.82 14.80
CA VAL A 333 58.68 -28.54 15.18
C VAL A 333 58.24 -27.81 13.92
N LEU A 334 57.12 -27.10 13.97
CA LEU A 334 56.66 -26.26 12.86
C LEU A 334 57.64 -25.10 12.64
N ALA A 335 58.18 -25.00 11.43
CA ALA A 335 59.08 -23.93 11.00
C ALA A 335 58.30 -22.75 10.39
N GLY A 336 57.21 -23.04 9.69
CA GLY A 336 56.45 -22.05 8.91
C GLY A 336 55.00 -22.44 8.65
N TYR A 337 54.20 -21.44 8.26
CA TYR A 337 52.81 -21.57 7.81
C TYR A 337 52.68 -20.85 6.47
N GLN A 338 52.30 -21.57 5.42
CA GLN A 338 52.22 -21.02 4.06
C GLN A 338 50.82 -20.50 3.72
N SER A 339 49.79 -21.34 3.85
CA SER A 339 48.42 -21.00 3.46
C SER A 339 47.37 -21.79 4.24
N ARG A 340 46.13 -21.27 4.25
CA ARG A 340 44.94 -22.00 4.72
C ARG A 340 44.49 -22.98 3.64
N VAL A 341 44.05 -24.16 4.07
CA VAL A 341 43.47 -25.18 3.22
C VAL A 341 41.98 -25.26 3.53
N TYR A 342 41.14 -25.25 2.50
CA TYR A 342 39.68 -25.20 2.65
C TYR A 342 39.06 -26.56 2.29
N PRO A 343 38.24 -27.17 3.15
CA PRO A 343 37.42 -28.31 2.78
C PRO A 343 36.33 -27.91 1.80
N VAL A 344 36.04 -28.78 0.83
CA VAL A 344 35.02 -28.58 -0.20
C VAL A 344 33.76 -29.40 0.11
N VAL A 345 32.63 -28.71 0.19
CA VAL A 345 31.30 -29.26 0.49
C VAL A 345 30.43 -29.15 -0.77
N LYS A 346 29.87 -30.26 -1.24
CA LYS A 346 28.98 -30.28 -2.42
C LYS A 346 27.56 -29.86 -2.04
N LEU A 347 26.93 -29.02 -2.86
CA LEU A 347 25.55 -28.56 -2.74
C LEU A 347 24.71 -29.07 -3.93
N PRO A 348 23.54 -29.68 -3.68
CA PRO A 348 22.69 -30.25 -4.73
C PRO A 348 21.82 -29.19 -5.44
N HIS A 349 22.43 -28.05 -5.78
CA HIS A 349 21.78 -26.86 -6.33
C HIS A 349 22.68 -26.21 -7.39
N LEU A 350 22.04 -25.65 -8.43
CA LEU A 350 22.69 -24.94 -9.54
C LEU A 350 22.93 -23.46 -9.17
N SER A 351 23.93 -22.80 -9.75
CA SER A 351 24.16 -21.36 -9.57
C SER A 351 23.01 -20.48 -10.08
N SER A 352 22.12 -21.02 -10.92
CA SER A 352 20.89 -20.36 -11.35
C SER A 352 19.85 -20.18 -10.25
N ASP A 353 19.95 -20.91 -9.13
CA ASP A 353 19.00 -20.83 -8.00
C ASP A 353 19.68 -20.38 -6.68
N PRO A 354 19.96 -19.07 -6.54
CA PRO A 354 20.60 -18.52 -5.34
C PRO A 354 19.73 -18.60 -4.08
N ASP A 355 18.41 -18.75 -4.21
CA ASP A 355 17.50 -18.84 -3.06
C ASP A 355 17.54 -20.23 -2.43
N SER A 356 17.54 -21.31 -3.23
CA SER A 356 17.75 -22.67 -2.72
C SER A 356 19.17 -22.85 -2.15
N VAL A 357 20.20 -22.29 -2.80
CA VAL A 357 21.57 -22.27 -2.26
C VAL A 357 21.61 -21.60 -0.87
N ARG A 358 21.02 -20.41 -0.71
CA ARG A 358 20.95 -19.72 0.59
C ARG A 358 20.13 -20.51 1.62
N ALA A 359 18.98 -21.08 1.23
CA ALA A 359 18.14 -21.86 2.12
C ALA A 359 18.87 -23.11 2.63
N TRP A 360 19.62 -23.80 1.76
CA TRP A 360 20.43 -24.95 2.12
C TRP A 360 21.57 -24.57 3.08
N LEU A 361 22.31 -23.50 2.78
CA LEU A 361 23.40 -22.98 3.63
C LEU A 361 22.92 -22.58 5.04
N LEU A 362 21.70 -22.06 5.17
CA LEU A 362 21.12 -21.68 6.46
C LEU A 362 20.55 -22.88 7.23
N THR A 363 19.89 -23.84 6.54
CA THR A 363 19.12 -24.91 7.21
C THR A 363 19.86 -26.23 7.32
N GLN A 364 20.55 -26.67 6.28
CA GLN A 364 21.14 -28.02 6.18
C GLN A 364 22.62 -28.05 6.58
N TYR A 365 23.39 -27.00 6.26
CA TYR A 365 24.80 -26.96 6.61
C TYR A 365 24.99 -26.86 8.14
N GLN A 366 25.90 -27.69 8.66
CA GLN A 366 26.37 -27.64 10.03
C GLN A 366 27.91 -27.59 9.98
N PRO A 367 28.57 -26.54 10.51
CA PRO A 367 30.02 -26.51 10.59
C PRO A 367 30.49 -27.62 11.54
N HIS A 368 31.32 -28.52 11.03
CA HIS A 368 31.83 -29.66 11.81
C HIS A 368 32.99 -29.26 12.74
N ASP A 369 33.79 -28.30 12.29
CA ASP A 369 34.85 -27.60 13.02
C ASP A 369 34.77 -26.10 12.67
N GLU A 370 35.43 -25.21 13.43
CA GLU A 370 35.38 -23.76 13.18
C GLU A 370 36.17 -23.31 11.92
N SER A 371 36.47 -24.22 11.00
CA SER A 371 37.17 -23.95 9.74
C SER A 371 36.20 -23.45 8.64
N PRO A 372 36.59 -22.45 7.83
CA PRO A 372 35.79 -22.01 6.69
C PRO A 372 35.83 -23.02 5.55
N ALA A 373 34.68 -23.30 4.94
CA ALA A 373 34.53 -24.24 3.83
C ALA A 373 34.31 -23.52 2.49
N ILE A 374 34.54 -24.24 1.40
CA ILE A 374 34.15 -23.85 0.04
C ILE A 374 32.95 -24.70 -0.38
N PHE A 375 31.93 -24.06 -0.94
CA PHE A 375 30.67 -24.69 -1.34
C PHE A 375 30.66 -24.89 -2.86
N LEU A 376 30.68 -26.14 -3.33
CA LEU A 376 30.69 -26.52 -4.73
C LEU A 376 29.27 -26.83 -5.21
N LEU A 377 28.78 -26.06 -6.17
CA LEU A 377 27.46 -26.23 -6.80
C LEU A 377 27.49 -27.31 -7.90
N ASP A 378 26.31 -27.83 -8.24
CA ASP A 378 26.13 -28.91 -9.24
C ASP A 378 26.53 -28.52 -10.68
N ASP A 379 26.58 -27.22 -10.98
CA ASP A 379 27.06 -26.68 -12.26
C ASP A 379 28.56 -26.33 -12.25
N GLY A 380 29.29 -26.76 -11.22
CA GLY A 380 30.75 -26.60 -11.13
C GLY A 380 31.21 -25.22 -10.68
N VAL A 381 30.33 -24.37 -10.18
CA VAL A 381 30.71 -23.08 -9.55
C VAL A 381 31.04 -23.30 -8.08
N ALA A 382 32.21 -22.84 -7.63
CA ALA A 382 32.57 -22.81 -6.21
C ALA A 382 32.27 -21.46 -5.58
N LEU A 383 31.72 -21.46 -4.36
CA LEU A 383 31.38 -20.28 -3.56
C LEU A 383 32.16 -20.26 -2.24
N ARG A 384 32.56 -19.07 -1.79
CA ARG A 384 33.18 -18.84 -0.47
C ARG A 384 32.51 -17.67 0.25
N LEU A 385 32.38 -17.80 1.57
CA LEU A 385 31.95 -16.73 2.47
C LEU A 385 33.09 -15.71 2.64
N PRO A 386 32.88 -14.42 2.28
CA PRO A 386 33.83 -13.35 2.58
C PRO A 386 34.16 -13.28 4.07
N GLY A 387 35.43 -13.01 4.39
CA GLY A 387 35.91 -12.92 5.78
C GLY A 387 36.23 -14.25 6.47
N ASP A 388 36.24 -15.38 5.74
CA ASP A 388 36.59 -16.70 6.29
C ASP A 388 35.71 -17.15 7.48
N LEU A 389 34.42 -16.83 7.39
CA LEU A 389 33.41 -17.30 8.34
C LEU A 389 33.11 -18.79 8.13
N SER A 390 33.13 -19.55 9.22
CA SER A 390 32.83 -20.99 9.23
C SER A 390 31.35 -21.32 9.33
N ASP A 391 30.54 -20.44 9.95
CA ASP A 391 29.10 -20.60 10.09
C ASP A 391 28.34 -19.63 9.15
N PRO A 392 27.67 -20.13 8.09
CA PRO A 392 26.85 -19.30 7.19
C PRO A 392 25.72 -18.57 7.91
N ARG A 393 25.23 -19.06 9.06
CA ARG A 393 24.14 -18.41 9.82
C ARG A 393 24.56 -17.10 10.47
N LYS A 394 25.86 -16.86 10.61
CA LYS A 394 26.44 -15.60 11.12
C LYS A 394 26.80 -14.63 10.00
N TYR A 395 26.65 -15.03 8.73
CA TYR A 395 26.96 -14.21 7.57
C TYR A 395 25.77 -13.36 7.14
N ASP A 396 26.03 -12.10 6.82
CA ASP A 396 25.03 -11.22 6.21
C ASP A 396 24.97 -11.46 4.70
N PHE A 397 23.96 -12.22 4.27
CA PHE A 397 23.70 -12.51 2.86
C PHE A 397 23.29 -11.29 2.03
N ASP A 398 23.07 -10.12 2.63
CA ASP A 398 22.99 -8.87 1.86
C ASP A 398 24.33 -8.56 1.15
N VAL A 399 25.46 -9.11 1.61
CA VAL A 399 26.76 -9.01 0.94
C VAL A 399 26.97 -10.21 0.00
N PRO A 400 27.37 -10.00 -1.27
CA PRO A 400 27.55 -11.11 -2.22
C PRO A 400 28.78 -11.98 -1.90
N LEU A 401 28.64 -13.27 -2.15
CA LEU A 401 29.68 -14.29 -1.98
C LEU A 401 30.77 -14.18 -3.03
N ASP A 402 31.97 -14.70 -2.73
CA ASP A 402 33.02 -14.86 -3.73
C ASP A 402 32.75 -16.11 -4.57
N SER A 403 32.68 -15.99 -5.90
CA SER A 403 32.54 -17.13 -6.79
C SER A 403 33.79 -17.40 -7.62
N TYR A 404 34.05 -18.69 -7.84
CA TYR A 404 35.19 -19.21 -8.61
C TYR A 404 34.64 -20.17 -9.67
N ARG A 405 34.77 -19.79 -10.94
CA ARG A 405 34.41 -20.65 -12.08
C ARG A 405 35.54 -21.60 -12.49
N LYS A 406 36.76 -21.31 -12.07
CA LYS A 406 37.95 -22.17 -12.22
C LYS A 406 38.62 -22.31 -10.86
N LEU A 407 38.73 -23.54 -10.41
CA LEU A 407 39.36 -23.91 -9.14
C LEU A 407 39.98 -25.29 -9.32
N THR A 408 41.10 -25.55 -8.64
CA THR A 408 41.71 -26.88 -8.57
C THR A 408 41.42 -27.46 -7.20
N CYS A 409 40.66 -28.54 -7.19
CA CYS A 409 40.27 -29.28 -6.00
C CYS A 409 41.08 -30.58 -5.94
N VAL A 410 41.57 -30.97 -4.75
CA VAL A 410 42.32 -32.21 -4.58
C VAL A 410 41.59 -33.14 -3.61
N LYS A 411 41.26 -34.35 -4.05
CA LYS A 411 40.59 -35.39 -3.25
C LYS A 411 41.63 -36.21 -2.48
N LEU A 412 41.69 -36.01 -1.17
CA LEU A 412 42.54 -36.78 -0.27
C LEU A 412 41.92 -38.15 0.01
N HIS A 413 42.67 -39.21 -0.28
CA HIS A 413 42.19 -40.58 -0.10
C HIS A 413 42.18 -41.01 1.38
N SER A 414 43.09 -40.46 2.19
CA SER A 414 43.22 -40.77 3.63
C SER A 414 42.02 -40.33 4.48
N GLN A 415 41.38 -39.21 4.17
CA GLN A 415 40.22 -38.67 4.92
C GLN A 415 38.91 -38.64 4.12
N LYS A 416 38.92 -39.06 2.85
CA LYS A 416 37.80 -38.92 1.89
C LYS A 416 37.32 -37.47 1.69
N THR A 417 38.14 -36.48 2.07
CA THR A 417 37.83 -35.06 1.98
C THR A 417 38.42 -34.47 0.70
N THR A 418 37.66 -33.62 0.02
CA THR A 418 38.18 -32.78 -1.07
C THR A 418 38.62 -31.45 -0.48
N ILE A 419 39.81 -30.98 -0.86
CA ILE A 419 40.42 -29.75 -0.33
C ILE A 419 40.89 -28.81 -1.44
N VAL A 420 41.04 -27.53 -1.08
CA VAL A 420 41.64 -26.48 -1.92
C VAL A 420 42.78 -25.84 -1.15
N THR A 421 43.99 -25.89 -1.71
CA THR A 421 45.24 -25.46 -1.06
C THR A 421 45.68 -24.03 -1.43
N ARG A 422 45.24 -23.55 -2.60
CA ARG A 422 45.48 -22.19 -3.12
C ARG A 422 44.21 -21.70 -3.79
N LEU A 423 43.78 -20.47 -3.47
CA LEU A 423 42.64 -19.81 -4.08
C LEU A 423 43.11 -18.83 -5.18
N PRO A 424 42.54 -18.88 -6.39
CA PRO A 424 42.77 -17.86 -7.42
C PRO A 424 42.02 -16.56 -7.06
N ILE A 425 42.17 -15.54 -7.90
CA ILE A 425 41.36 -14.31 -7.80
C ILE A 425 39.89 -14.68 -8.04
N ALA A 426 38.98 -14.15 -7.21
CA ALA A 426 37.54 -14.38 -7.35
C ALA A 426 37.08 -13.96 -8.75
N SER A 427 36.32 -14.83 -9.43
CA SER A 427 35.89 -14.62 -10.81
C SER A 427 34.81 -13.54 -10.86
N GLU A 428 33.78 -13.67 -10.02
CA GLU A 428 32.64 -12.76 -9.93
C GLU A 428 32.14 -12.68 -8.48
N LYS A 429 31.15 -11.80 -8.24
CA LYS A 429 30.41 -11.71 -6.98
C LYS A 429 29.04 -12.36 -7.14
N TYR A 430 28.74 -13.37 -6.33
CA TYR A 430 27.50 -14.14 -6.39
C TYR A 430 26.50 -13.63 -5.35
N ASP A 431 25.44 -12.94 -5.79
CA ASP A 431 24.49 -12.29 -4.89
C ASP A 431 23.35 -13.23 -4.46
N CYS A 432 23.45 -13.68 -3.20
CA CYS A 432 22.43 -14.48 -2.51
C CYS A 432 21.40 -13.65 -1.74
N ALA A 433 21.40 -12.31 -1.84
CA ALA A 433 20.61 -11.46 -0.97
C ALA A 433 19.10 -11.76 -1.09
N PRO A 434 18.35 -11.72 0.03
CA PRO A 434 16.93 -12.03 0.03
C PRO A 434 16.15 -10.99 -0.78
N ALA A 435 14.99 -11.39 -1.33
CA ALA A 435 14.16 -10.53 -2.16
C ALA A 435 13.81 -9.18 -1.48
N GLY A 436 13.60 -9.18 -0.16
CA GLY A 436 13.36 -7.96 0.62
C GLY A 436 14.52 -6.94 0.59
N THR A 437 15.77 -7.39 0.48
CA THR A 437 16.95 -6.52 0.34
C THR A 437 17.04 -5.93 -1.06
N TRP A 438 16.69 -6.71 -2.09
CA TRP A 438 16.59 -6.21 -3.45
C TRP A 438 15.47 -5.18 -3.63
N ILE A 439 14.31 -5.41 -3.00
CA ILE A 439 13.24 -4.42 -2.90
C ILE A 439 13.75 -3.16 -2.18
N LYS A 440 14.45 -3.29 -1.05
CA LYS A 440 15.06 -2.13 -0.35
C LYS A 440 16.12 -1.40 -1.18
N ARG A 441 16.89 -2.09 -2.05
CA ARG A 441 17.85 -1.48 -2.99
C ARG A 441 17.12 -0.69 -4.09
N LEU A 442 16.09 -1.26 -4.72
CA LEU A 442 15.21 -0.54 -5.65
C LEU A 442 14.57 0.68 -4.99
N MET A 443 14.05 0.52 -3.77
CA MET A 443 13.50 1.62 -2.99
C MET A 443 14.53 2.72 -2.75
N LYS A 444 15.77 2.38 -2.37
CA LYS A 444 16.88 3.34 -2.19
C LYS A 444 17.25 4.09 -3.47
N LEU A 445 17.25 3.44 -4.63
CA LEU A 445 17.45 4.10 -5.92
C LEU A 445 16.29 5.06 -6.26
N ASN A 446 15.06 4.73 -5.83
CA ASN A 446 13.85 5.51 -6.07
C ASN A 446 13.46 6.51 -4.96
N TYR A 447 14.34 6.83 -3.99
CA TYR A 447 14.07 7.86 -2.95
C TYR A 447 13.89 9.29 -3.51
N SER A 448 14.09 9.48 -4.81
CA SER A 448 13.74 10.67 -5.59
C SER A 448 12.29 10.68 -6.12
N SER A 449 11.47 9.64 -5.87
CA SER A 449 10.09 9.52 -6.35
C SER A 449 9.10 9.23 -5.22
N THR A 450 8.03 10.02 -5.13
CA THR A 450 7.24 10.20 -3.89
C THR A 450 6.02 9.28 -3.70
N ASN A 451 5.83 8.24 -4.51
CA ASN A 451 4.64 7.38 -4.43
C ASN A 451 4.97 5.89 -4.58
N PHE A 452 4.87 5.14 -3.47
CA PHE A 452 4.87 3.68 -3.51
C PHE A 452 3.43 3.13 -3.45
N PRO A 453 2.97 2.33 -4.44
CA PRO A 453 1.61 1.79 -4.43
C PRO A 453 1.44 0.58 -3.50
N VAL A 454 0.20 0.30 -3.11
CA VAL A 454 -0.18 -1.06 -2.70
C VAL A 454 0.02 -2.00 -3.89
N PHE A 455 0.73 -3.11 -3.68
CA PHE A 455 1.01 -4.09 -4.72
C PHE A 455 -0.30 -4.70 -5.26
N ASN A 456 -0.65 -4.28 -6.47
CA ASN A 456 -1.69 -4.86 -7.32
C ASN A 456 -0.97 -5.37 -8.58
N LYS A 457 -1.46 -6.43 -9.23
CA LYS A 457 -0.86 -7.02 -10.45
C LYS A 457 -0.47 -5.97 -11.50
N LYS A 458 -1.28 -4.92 -11.68
CA LYS A 458 -0.95 -3.80 -12.59
C LYS A 458 0.28 -2.99 -12.18
N HIS A 459 0.48 -2.76 -10.87
CA HIS A 459 1.66 -2.05 -10.37
C HIS A 459 2.92 -2.91 -10.42
N LEU A 460 2.80 -4.25 -10.25
CA LEU A 460 3.90 -5.18 -10.48
C LEU A 460 4.32 -5.16 -11.94
N GLN A 461 3.38 -5.20 -12.89
CA GLN A 461 3.65 -5.05 -14.32
C GLN A 461 4.37 -3.74 -14.66
N SER A 462 3.95 -2.61 -14.06
CA SER A 462 4.65 -1.33 -14.21
C SER A 462 6.08 -1.34 -13.65
N LEU A 463 6.31 -2.05 -12.54
CA LEU A 463 7.62 -2.19 -11.92
C LEU A 463 8.55 -3.11 -12.75
N THR A 464 8.00 -4.15 -13.37
CA THR A 464 8.68 -4.99 -14.37
C THR A 464 9.09 -4.20 -15.60
N GLN A 465 8.20 -3.36 -16.13
CA GLN A 465 8.53 -2.49 -17.27
C GLN A 465 9.65 -1.50 -16.91
N PHE A 466 9.60 -0.87 -15.74
CA PHE A 466 10.65 0.04 -15.25
C PHE A 466 12.01 -0.65 -15.10
N ILE A 467 12.06 -1.86 -14.53
CA ILE A 467 13.31 -2.63 -14.40
C ILE A 467 13.92 -2.94 -15.79
N ASN A 468 13.09 -3.27 -16.77
CA ASN A 468 13.54 -3.51 -18.15
C ASN A 468 14.12 -2.25 -18.82
N GLU A 469 13.63 -1.06 -18.45
CA GLU A 469 14.10 0.22 -19.00
C GLU A 469 15.42 0.71 -18.37
N TYR A 470 15.65 0.45 -17.07
CA TYR A 470 16.79 1.01 -16.33
C TYR A 470 17.96 0.02 -16.06
N GLU A 471 17.71 -1.28 -15.87
CA GLU A 471 18.78 -2.30 -15.74
C GLU A 471 18.45 -3.59 -16.53
N PRO A 472 18.56 -3.55 -17.88
CA PRO A 472 18.26 -4.70 -18.72
C PRO A 472 19.22 -5.87 -18.42
N GLY A 473 18.65 -7.01 -18.01
CA GLY A 473 19.36 -8.27 -17.79
C GLY A 473 19.71 -8.60 -16.33
N SER A 474 19.35 -7.76 -15.36
CA SER A 474 19.57 -8.06 -13.93
C SER A 474 18.62 -9.15 -13.42
N LYS A 475 19.07 -10.42 -13.47
CA LYS A 475 18.34 -11.61 -12.99
C LYS A 475 17.86 -11.47 -11.53
N ALA A 476 18.55 -10.69 -10.72
CA ALA A 476 18.21 -10.45 -9.31
C ALA A 476 16.87 -9.71 -9.14
N TYR A 477 16.53 -8.78 -10.04
CA TYR A 477 15.28 -8.03 -9.95
C TYR A 477 14.06 -8.81 -10.47
N PHE A 478 14.23 -9.63 -11.51
CA PHE A 478 13.18 -10.59 -11.93
C PHE A 478 12.83 -11.58 -10.81
N ARG A 479 13.83 -12.05 -10.04
CA ARG A 479 13.60 -12.87 -8.83
C ARG A 479 12.76 -12.12 -7.78
N ALA A 480 13.06 -10.85 -7.52
CA ALA A 480 12.31 -10.05 -6.54
C ALA A 480 10.84 -9.81 -6.99
N LEU A 481 10.61 -9.63 -8.29
CA LEU A 481 9.27 -9.54 -8.88
C LEU A 481 8.48 -10.85 -8.72
N ALA A 482 9.08 -12.00 -9.06
CA ALA A 482 8.41 -13.30 -8.95
C ALA A 482 7.96 -13.63 -7.51
N HIS A 483 8.76 -13.26 -6.50
CA HIS A 483 8.36 -13.36 -5.08
C HIS A 483 7.18 -12.43 -4.74
N LEU A 484 7.14 -11.21 -5.29
CA LEU A 484 6.03 -10.27 -5.07
C LEU A 484 4.73 -10.74 -5.75
N GLU A 485 4.83 -11.35 -6.93
CA GLU A 485 3.69 -11.98 -7.62
C GLU A 485 3.16 -13.18 -6.83
N GLN A 486 4.04 -14.05 -6.33
CA GLN A 486 3.65 -15.18 -5.47
C GLN A 486 2.95 -14.70 -4.18
N ILE A 487 3.43 -13.60 -3.57
CA ILE A 487 2.77 -12.99 -2.40
C ILE A 487 1.38 -12.45 -2.78
N ALA A 488 1.24 -11.76 -3.91
CA ALA A 488 -0.06 -11.26 -4.38
C ALA A 488 -1.06 -12.40 -4.62
N ASP A 489 -0.65 -13.47 -5.31
CA ASP A 489 -1.48 -14.65 -5.55
C ASP A 489 -1.85 -15.37 -4.25
N SER A 490 -0.93 -15.44 -3.28
CA SER A 490 -1.22 -16.04 -1.97
C SER A 490 -2.28 -15.27 -1.17
N ARG A 491 -2.36 -13.94 -1.35
CA ARG A 491 -3.38 -13.08 -0.74
C ARG A 491 -4.74 -13.25 -1.42
N GLU A 492 -4.80 -13.30 -2.75
CA GLU A 492 -6.03 -13.60 -3.50
C GLU A 492 -6.62 -14.97 -3.10
N LEU A 493 -5.77 -15.98 -2.86
CA LEU A 493 -6.18 -17.29 -2.34
C LEU A 493 -6.71 -17.22 -0.90
N LEU A 494 -6.10 -16.42 -0.02
CA LEU A 494 -6.54 -16.22 1.36
C LEU A 494 -7.91 -15.55 1.42
N ASP A 495 -8.15 -14.52 0.60
CA ASP A 495 -9.43 -13.83 0.50
C ASP A 495 -10.54 -14.76 -0.05
N ASP A 496 -10.27 -15.57 -1.09
CA ASP A 496 -11.19 -16.63 -1.59
C ASP A 496 -11.48 -17.70 -0.51
N MET A 497 -10.50 -18.06 0.32
CA MET A 497 -10.71 -18.98 1.43
C MET A 497 -11.57 -18.37 2.54
N VAL A 498 -11.37 -17.11 2.92
CA VAL A 498 -12.18 -16.39 3.91
C VAL A 498 -13.62 -16.24 3.42
N GLN A 499 -13.82 -15.86 2.16
CA GLN A 499 -15.14 -15.73 1.54
C GLN A 499 -15.93 -17.05 1.64
N ARG A 500 -15.30 -18.18 1.29
CA ARG A 500 -15.91 -19.52 1.38
C ARG A 500 -16.17 -19.96 2.82
N LEU A 501 -15.39 -19.48 3.79
CA LEU A 501 -15.59 -19.75 5.21
C LEU A 501 -16.83 -19.01 5.75
N LEU A 502 -17.09 -17.80 5.26
CA LEU A 502 -18.30 -17.03 5.55
C LEU A 502 -19.54 -17.62 4.86
N GLU A 503 -19.39 -18.22 3.67
CA GLU A 503 -20.46 -18.95 2.96
C GLU A 503 -20.86 -20.28 3.61
N LEU A 504 -20.13 -20.77 4.63
CA LEU A 504 -20.51 -22.00 5.32
C LEU A 504 -21.84 -21.80 6.07
N PRO A 505 -22.86 -22.66 5.86
CA PRO A 505 -24.18 -22.47 6.47
C PRO A 505 -24.17 -22.55 8.00
N VAL A 506 -23.15 -23.18 8.60
CA VAL A 506 -22.94 -23.19 10.06
C VAL A 506 -22.47 -21.83 10.57
N VAL A 507 -21.64 -21.13 9.79
CA VAL A 507 -21.10 -19.81 10.12
C VAL A 507 -22.16 -18.74 9.87
N ASP A 508 -22.82 -18.75 8.71
CA ASP A 508 -23.95 -17.85 8.41
C ASP A 508 -25.11 -18.04 9.41
N ALA A 509 -25.49 -19.27 9.77
CA ALA A 509 -26.51 -19.49 10.80
C ALA A 509 -26.12 -18.89 12.16
N LYS A 510 -24.84 -18.97 12.55
CA LYS A 510 -24.35 -18.40 13.82
C LYS A 510 -24.32 -16.88 13.78
N ILE A 511 -23.85 -16.28 12.69
CA ILE A 511 -23.90 -14.83 12.42
C ILE A 511 -25.35 -14.34 12.44
N ASN A 512 -26.29 -15.10 11.86
CA ASN A 512 -27.71 -14.74 11.84
C ASN A 512 -28.39 -14.89 13.21
N ILE A 513 -27.89 -15.76 14.10
CA ILE A 513 -28.33 -15.83 15.50
C ILE A 513 -27.84 -14.60 16.27
N GLU A 514 -26.56 -14.23 16.16
CA GLU A 514 -26.02 -13.03 16.82
C GLU A 514 -26.66 -11.75 16.28
N LYS A 515 -26.85 -11.62 14.96
CA LYS A 515 -27.63 -10.51 14.38
C LYS A 515 -29.03 -10.40 14.98
N LYS A 516 -29.75 -11.51 15.17
CA LYS A 516 -31.09 -11.51 15.76
C LYS A 516 -31.09 -11.11 17.24
N ALA A 517 -30.07 -11.51 18.00
CA ALA A 517 -29.90 -11.06 19.38
C ALA A 517 -29.66 -9.55 19.44
N ILE A 518 -28.70 -9.05 18.67
CA ILE A 518 -28.37 -7.61 18.59
C ILE A 518 -29.59 -6.79 18.14
N LEU A 519 -30.36 -7.25 17.16
CA LEU A 519 -31.58 -6.56 16.70
C LEU A 519 -32.67 -6.53 17.78
N ALA A 520 -32.83 -7.61 18.56
CA ALA A 520 -33.79 -7.64 19.66
C ALA A 520 -33.40 -6.67 20.80
N ASP A 521 -32.11 -6.57 21.10
CA ASP A 521 -31.58 -5.62 22.09
C ASP A 521 -31.82 -4.18 21.61
N TYR A 522 -31.49 -3.85 20.36
CA TYR A 522 -31.77 -2.54 19.73
C TYR A 522 -33.27 -2.19 19.70
N GLU A 523 -34.17 -3.15 19.44
CA GLU A 523 -35.62 -2.92 19.54
C GLU A 523 -36.06 -2.62 20.98
N SER A 524 -35.41 -3.22 21.97
CA SER A 524 -35.68 -2.96 23.38
C SER A 524 -35.22 -1.56 23.79
N GLU A 525 -34.03 -1.12 23.36
CA GLU A 525 -33.51 0.22 23.57
C GLU A 525 -34.37 1.28 22.87
N GLN A 526 -34.80 1.05 21.62
CA GLN A 526 -35.76 1.95 20.96
C GLN A 526 -37.07 2.11 21.74
N LYS A 527 -37.60 1.03 22.34
CA LYS A 527 -38.83 1.11 23.16
C LYS A 527 -38.58 1.93 24.43
N GLN A 528 -37.45 1.74 25.11
CA GLN A 528 -37.06 2.54 26.28
C GLN A 528 -36.86 4.02 25.93
N LEU A 529 -36.15 4.32 24.84
CA LEU A 529 -35.95 5.69 24.34
C LEU A 529 -37.27 6.37 23.98
N ARG A 530 -38.21 5.68 23.31
CA ARG A 530 -39.55 6.24 23.02
C ARG A 530 -40.35 6.54 24.29
N GLN A 531 -40.28 5.68 25.31
CA GLN A 531 -40.91 5.94 26.61
C GLN A 531 -40.26 7.14 27.33
N ALA A 532 -38.93 7.24 27.29
CA ALA A 532 -38.20 8.38 27.85
C ALA A 532 -38.60 9.70 27.15
N ILE A 533 -38.66 9.71 25.81
CA ILE A 533 -39.10 10.87 25.01
C ILE A 533 -40.52 11.29 25.37
N SER A 534 -41.47 10.35 25.52
CA SER A 534 -42.83 10.66 25.99
C SER A 534 -42.81 11.34 27.36
N SER A 535 -42.08 10.78 28.33
CA SER A 535 -42.00 11.36 29.68
C SER A 535 -41.33 12.74 29.73
N LEU A 536 -40.42 13.02 28.79
CA LEU A 536 -39.77 14.32 28.63
C LEU A 536 -40.70 15.33 27.95
N ALA A 537 -41.52 14.90 26.98
CA ALA A 537 -42.53 15.75 26.36
C ALA A 537 -43.60 16.18 27.39
N ASP A 538 -44.07 15.26 28.23
CA ASP A 538 -45.02 15.57 29.31
C ASP A 538 -44.44 16.59 30.31
N LYS A 539 -43.17 16.40 30.72
CA LYS A 539 -42.45 17.36 31.58
C LYS A 539 -42.25 18.71 30.90
N LYS A 540 -41.96 18.73 29.60
CA LYS A 540 -41.84 19.97 28.82
C LYS A 540 -43.17 20.75 28.82
N ALA A 541 -44.29 20.07 28.56
CA ALA A 541 -45.61 20.70 28.59
C ALA A 541 -45.97 21.26 29.99
N GLN A 542 -45.61 20.56 31.06
CA GLN A 542 -45.78 21.05 32.43
C GLN A 542 -44.93 22.31 32.71
N LEU A 543 -43.68 22.34 32.25
CA LEU A 543 -42.79 23.50 32.39
C LEU A 543 -43.28 24.70 31.55
N GLU A 544 -43.77 24.46 30.33
CA GLU A 544 -44.35 25.50 29.49
C GLU A 544 -45.59 26.14 30.15
N LEU A 545 -46.47 25.34 30.75
CA LEU A 545 -47.62 25.86 31.52
C LEU A 545 -47.21 26.71 32.73
N GLU A 546 -46.15 26.33 33.46
CA GLU A 546 -45.66 27.11 34.60
C GLU A 546 -44.94 28.40 34.15
N ILE A 547 -44.18 28.36 33.05
CA ILE A 547 -43.61 29.57 32.40
C ILE A 547 -44.72 30.53 32.00
N ASP A 548 -45.80 30.02 31.39
CA ASP A 548 -46.92 30.82 30.93
C ASP A 548 -47.69 31.48 32.09
N LYS A 549 -47.77 30.77 33.23
CA LYS A 549 -48.31 31.27 34.51
C LYS A 549 -47.41 32.35 35.13
N GLN A 550 -46.09 32.16 35.13
CA GLN A 550 -45.13 33.18 35.58
C GLN A 550 -45.15 34.42 34.69
N ASN A 551 -45.23 34.26 33.37
CA ASN A 551 -45.36 35.37 32.41
C ASN A 551 -46.65 36.18 32.63
N LYS A 552 -47.78 35.51 32.92
CA LYS A 552 -49.03 36.19 33.30
C LYS A 552 -48.88 36.96 34.63
N HIS A 553 -48.19 36.39 35.62
CA HIS A 553 -47.89 37.08 36.88
C HIS A 553 -47.02 38.33 36.65
N LEU A 554 -45.91 38.21 35.91
CA LEU A 554 -45.03 39.32 35.55
C LEU A 554 -45.74 40.43 34.76
N LYS A 555 -46.67 40.08 33.86
CA LYS A 555 -47.52 41.08 33.18
C LYS A 555 -48.41 41.86 34.16
N THR A 556 -49.02 41.20 35.15
CA THR A 556 -49.85 41.92 36.14
C THR A 556 -49.01 42.77 37.10
N GLU A 557 -47.82 42.31 37.50
CA GLU A 557 -46.85 43.09 38.30
C GLU A 557 -46.36 44.34 37.53
N THR A 558 -45.97 44.18 36.27
CA THR A 558 -45.51 45.31 35.43
C THR A 558 -46.63 46.31 35.12
N GLU A 559 -47.89 45.88 35.01
CA GLU A 559 -49.03 46.82 34.93
C GLU A 559 -49.27 47.59 36.23
N LYS A 560 -49.17 46.95 37.41
CA LYS A 560 -49.24 47.65 38.70
C LYS A 560 -48.12 48.69 38.82
N SER A 561 -46.89 48.30 38.46
CA SER A 561 -45.73 49.20 38.47
C SER A 561 -45.91 50.38 37.52
N LYS A 562 -46.36 50.15 36.27
CA LYS A 562 -46.70 51.23 35.32
C LYS A 562 -47.80 52.17 35.82
N LYS A 563 -48.80 51.65 36.56
CA LYS A 563 -49.85 52.48 37.20
C LYS A 563 -49.27 53.34 38.32
N MET A 564 -48.39 52.80 39.17
CA MET A 564 -47.70 53.57 40.21
C MET A 564 -46.77 54.64 39.63
N ILE A 565 -46.00 54.32 38.58
CA ILE A 565 -45.13 55.29 37.89
C ILE A 565 -45.97 56.45 37.33
N ARG A 566 -47.09 56.18 36.65
CA ARG A 566 -47.99 57.24 36.15
C ARG A 566 -48.61 58.10 37.25
N GLN A 567 -48.86 57.54 38.43
CA GLN A 567 -49.32 58.30 39.59
C GLN A 567 -48.20 59.21 40.13
N GLN A 568 -46.97 58.70 40.21
CA GLN A 568 -45.80 59.50 40.59
C GLN A 568 -45.49 60.60 39.56
N GLU A 569 -45.60 60.32 38.25
CA GLU A 569 -45.47 61.33 37.19
C GLU A 569 -46.52 62.44 37.34
N ALA A 570 -47.79 62.10 37.59
CA ALA A 570 -48.84 63.09 37.80
C ALA A 570 -48.65 63.91 39.10
N GLU A 571 -48.13 63.30 40.16
CA GLU A 571 -47.79 64.00 41.41
C GLU A 571 -46.57 64.93 41.22
N LEU A 572 -45.56 64.49 40.46
CA LEU A 572 -44.40 65.30 40.09
C LEU A 572 -44.82 66.48 39.20
N ASP A 573 -45.69 66.28 38.20
CA ASP A 573 -46.24 67.35 37.37
C ASP A 573 -47.01 68.40 38.19
N LEU A 574 -47.83 67.95 39.15
CA LEU A 574 -48.53 68.83 40.09
C LEU A 574 -47.51 69.66 40.91
N ARG A 575 -46.47 69.00 41.43
CA ARG A 575 -45.43 69.61 42.25
C ARG A 575 -44.58 70.60 41.43
N ILE A 576 -44.24 70.26 40.19
CA ILE A 576 -43.54 71.13 39.24
C ILE A 576 -44.37 72.39 38.97
N ARG A 577 -45.67 72.24 38.68
CA ARG A 577 -46.59 73.39 38.49
C ARG A 577 -46.65 74.29 39.73
N GLN A 578 -46.81 73.71 40.92
CA GLN A 578 -46.79 74.48 42.18
C GLN A 578 -45.45 75.20 42.41
N THR A 579 -44.31 74.54 42.15
CA THR A 579 -43.00 75.22 42.24
C THR A 579 -42.83 76.31 41.20
N PHE A 580 -43.42 76.15 40.01
CA PHE A 580 -43.39 77.15 38.94
C PHE A 580 -44.29 78.36 39.24
N GLU A 581 -45.47 78.15 39.83
CA GLU A 581 -46.34 79.25 40.28
C GLU A 581 -45.72 80.03 41.45
N ASN A 582 -45.12 79.34 42.42
CA ASN A 582 -44.39 79.99 43.50
C ASN A 582 -43.16 80.76 43.00
N ALA A 583 -42.40 80.21 42.05
CA ALA A 583 -41.28 80.88 41.41
C ALA A 583 -41.71 82.06 40.51
N SER A 584 -42.88 81.95 39.87
CA SER A 584 -43.51 83.03 39.09
C SER A 584 -43.87 84.22 40.00
N GLN A 585 -44.50 83.98 41.15
CA GLN A 585 -44.84 85.03 42.11
C GLN A 585 -43.59 85.70 42.69
N ALA A 586 -42.59 84.94 43.11
CA ALA A 586 -41.30 85.48 43.55
C ALA A 586 -40.56 86.24 42.42
N GLY A 587 -40.70 85.78 41.17
CA GLY A 587 -40.17 86.43 39.97
C GLY A 587 -40.85 87.76 39.66
N ILE A 588 -42.16 87.88 39.91
CA ILE A 588 -42.93 89.12 39.77
C ILE A 588 -42.51 90.14 40.83
N GLU A 589 -42.28 89.71 42.08
CA GLU A 589 -41.78 90.59 43.15
C GLU A 589 -40.35 91.10 42.85
N THR A 590 -39.45 90.24 42.37
CA THR A 590 -38.10 90.66 41.96
C THR A 590 -38.10 91.48 40.66
N LEU A 591 -39.04 91.26 39.73
CA LEU A 591 -39.24 92.13 38.56
C LEU A 591 -39.80 93.50 38.94
N ALA A 592 -40.69 93.61 39.93
CA ALA A 592 -41.14 94.90 40.45
C ALA A 592 -39.98 95.70 41.08
N GLN A 593 -39.09 95.03 41.83
CA GLN A 593 -37.90 95.65 42.41
C GLN A 593 -36.84 96.03 41.35
N THR A 594 -36.68 95.25 40.27
CA THR A 594 -35.73 95.58 39.18
C THR A 594 -36.31 96.55 38.14
N ALA A 595 -37.63 96.69 38.01
CA ALA A 595 -38.27 97.68 37.14
C ALA A 595 -37.95 99.13 37.57
N LEU A 596 -37.84 99.39 38.88
CA LEU A 596 -37.36 100.67 39.41
C LEU A 596 -35.92 101.00 38.99
N PHE A 597 -35.04 99.99 38.92
CA PHE A 597 -33.65 100.17 38.48
C PHE A 597 -33.49 100.24 36.96
N ARG A 598 -34.41 99.64 36.19
CA ARG A 598 -34.32 99.61 34.72
C ARG A 598 -34.88 100.86 34.02
N ALA A 599 -35.50 101.78 34.76
CA ALA A 599 -35.98 103.07 34.25
C ALA A 599 -34.86 104.12 34.04
N LEU A 600 -33.59 103.81 34.36
CA LEU A 600 -32.48 104.76 34.36
C LEU A 600 -31.48 104.61 33.20
N VAL A 601 -31.59 103.55 32.38
CA VAL A 601 -30.70 103.33 31.22
C VAL A 601 -31.52 102.85 30.03
N ALA A 602 -31.75 103.75 29.07
CA ALA A 602 -32.53 103.48 27.86
C ALA A 602 -31.65 103.10 26.66
N ASP A 603 -32.28 102.34 25.76
CA ASP A 603 -32.03 102.20 24.32
C ASP A 603 -30.85 101.41 23.73
N VAL A 604 -31.13 100.98 22.49
CA VAL A 604 -30.37 100.22 21.47
C VAL A 604 -30.61 98.69 21.54
N ALA A 605 -31.73 98.18 21.00
CA ALA A 605 -31.94 97.71 19.61
C ALA A 605 -31.27 96.32 19.33
N VAL A 606 -31.79 95.30 18.63
CA VAL A 606 -32.87 95.01 17.62
C VAL A 606 -32.66 93.49 17.22
N PRO A 607 -33.50 92.73 16.48
CA PRO A 607 -34.94 92.41 16.56
C PRO A 607 -35.28 90.86 16.58
N LYS A 608 -36.57 90.52 16.46
CA LYS A 608 -37.19 89.21 16.09
C LYS A 608 -37.23 89.01 14.53
N PRO A 609 -37.91 88.02 13.85
CA PRO A 609 -38.95 87.03 14.25
C PRO A 609 -38.80 85.61 13.62
N ASP A 610 -39.86 84.82 13.37
CA ASP A 610 -40.74 84.01 14.27
C ASP A 610 -41.55 82.96 13.40
N PHE A 611 -42.07 81.86 13.98
CA PHE A 611 -43.09 80.89 13.44
C PHE A 611 -42.70 79.88 12.31
N THR A 612 -43.32 78.69 12.07
CA THR A 612 -44.72 78.17 12.26
C THR A 612 -44.73 76.61 12.22
N VAL A 613 -45.39 75.85 13.13
CA VAL A 613 -46.71 75.13 13.04
C VAL A 613 -46.75 73.68 12.44
N LYS A 614 -47.57 72.79 13.05
CA LYS A 614 -47.82 71.33 12.75
C LYS A 614 -48.98 71.10 11.74
N PRO A 615 -49.22 69.85 11.22
CA PRO A 615 -50.21 68.86 11.76
C PRO A 615 -49.68 67.39 11.78
N GLU A 616 -50.16 66.39 12.55
CA GLU A 616 -51.42 65.58 12.51
C GLU A 616 -51.66 64.74 11.21
N SER A 617 -52.13 63.48 11.18
CA SER A 617 -52.62 62.50 12.19
C SER A 617 -52.72 61.04 11.66
N ALA A 618 -52.91 60.03 12.56
CA ALA A 618 -53.79 58.82 12.44
C ALA A 618 -53.64 57.79 11.26
N ILE A 619 -54.03 56.49 11.26
CA ILE A 619 -54.38 55.40 12.22
C ILE A 619 -54.69 54.10 11.38
N VAL A 620 -54.25 52.92 11.84
CA VAL A 620 -54.77 51.53 11.61
C VAL A 620 -55.05 50.99 10.19
N ALA A 621 -54.39 49.85 9.87
CA ALA A 621 -55.04 48.66 9.29
C ALA A 621 -54.26 47.38 9.67
N SER A 622 -54.96 46.38 10.19
CA SER A 622 -54.41 45.08 10.62
C SER A 622 -54.93 43.94 9.74
N LEU A 623 -54.05 43.02 9.32
CA LEU A 623 -54.28 41.57 9.09
C LEU A 623 -53.23 41.02 8.10
N SER A 624 -52.09 40.55 8.61
CA SER A 624 -51.20 39.62 7.92
C SER A 624 -50.65 38.61 8.93
N ILE A 625 -50.63 37.35 8.53
CA ILE A 625 -50.02 36.21 9.25
C ILE A 625 -48.56 36.58 9.58
N PRO A 626 -48.00 36.21 10.75
CA PRO A 626 -46.61 36.48 11.05
C PRO A 626 -45.70 35.72 10.07
N GLN A 627 -45.26 36.41 9.02
CA GLN A 627 -43.96 36.10 8.43
C GLN A 627 -42.92 36.32 9.53
N PRO A 628 -41.96 35.40 9.72
CA PRO A 628 -40.82 35.70 10.57
C PRO A 628 -40.15 36.94 9.96
N GLU A 629 -39.96 37.97 10.77
CA GLU A 629 -39.26 39.19 10.36
C GLU A 629 -37.91 38.79 9.74
N PRO A 630 -37.47 39.43 8.63
CA PRO A 630 -36.11 39.27 8.17
C PRO A 630 -35.20 39.84 9.26
N TYR A 631 -34.68 38.96 10.12
CA TYR A 631 -33.79 39.31 11.22
C TYR A 631 -32.69 40.19 10.68
N LEU A 632 -32.72 41.47 11.05
CA LEU A 632 -31.74 42.46 10.64
C LEU A 632 -30.35 41.92 10.98
N SER A 633 -29.61 41.54 9.94
CA SER A 633 -28.24 41.09 10.09
C SER A 633 -27.43 42.24 10.70
N PRO A 634 -26.53 41.97 11.68
CA PRO A 634 -25.48 42.94 11.97
C PRO A 634 -24.75 43.26 10.66
N ILE A 635 -24.36 44.51 10.47
CA ILE A 635 -23.77 45.01 9.23
C ILE A 635 -22.35 44.44 9.11
N ALA A 636 -22.27 43.17 8.69
CA ALA A 636 -21.01 42.50 8.46
C ALA A 636 -20.32 43.12 7.25
N THR A 637 -19.05 43.48 7.40
CA THR A 637 -18.35 44.24 6.35
C THR A 637 -17.88 43.29 5.25
N GLU A 638 -18.15 43.66 4.00
CA GLU A 638 -17.88 42.83 2.83
C GLU A 638 -16.39 42.89 2.42
N ILE A 639 -15.70 41.75 2.43
CA ILE A 639 -14.31 41.66 1.97
C ILE A 639 -14.30 41.38 0.46
N THR A 640 -13.87 42.38 -0.30
CA THR A 640 -13.81 42.35 -1.78
C THR A 640 -12.38 42.25 -2.31
N SER A 641 -11.36 42.54 -1.48
CA SER A 641 -9.95 42.51 -1.88
C SER A 641 -9.08 41.74 -0.89
N LYS A 642 -7.95 41.24 -1.41
CA LYS A 642 -6.98 40.45 -0.65
C LYS A 642 -6.19 41.24 0.40
N SER A 643 -5.92 42.52 0.17
CA SER A 643 -5.29 43.39 1.17
C SER A 643 -6.20 43.60 2.38
N GLN A 644 -7.50 43.85 2.15
CA GLN A 644 -8.50 43.91 3.21
C GLN A 644 -8.57 42.59 4.01
N LEU A 645 -8.51 41.45 3.33
CA LEU A 645 -8.50 40.15 3.98
C LEU A 645 -7.32 40.01 4.96
N LEU A 646 -6.10 40.33 4.53
CA LEU A 646 -4.92 40.27 5.40
C LEU A 646 -5.02 41.25 6.58
N THR A 647 -5.44 42.50 6.37
CA THR A 647 -5.62 43.48 7.45
C THR A 647 -6.64 43.02 8.51
N VAL A 648 -7.78 42.48 8.08
CA VAL A 648 -8.79 41.93 9.01
C VAL A 648 -8.22 40.74 9.79
N MET A 649 -7.30 39.97 9.21
CA MET A 649 -6.69 38.82 9.88
C MET A 649 -5.64 39.24 10.93
N GLU A 650 -4.87 40.30 10.68
CA GLU A 650 -4.00 40.96 11.67
C GLU A 650 -4.83 41.54 12.84
N GLU A 651 -5.95 42.20 12.56
CA GLU A 651 -6.88 42.72 13.58
C GLU A 651 -7.50 41.59 14.43
N GLN A 652 -7.86 40.46 13.82
CA GLN A 652 -8.40 39.31 14.56
C GLN A 652 -7.31 38.57 15.35
N ALA A 653 -6.09 38.46 14.83
CA ALA A 653 -4.94 37.88 15.52
C ALA A 653 -4.64 38.68 16.81
N THR A 654 -4.49 39.99 16.69
CA THR A 654 -4.23 40.91 17.82
C THR A 654 -5.37 40.95 18.84
N ALA A 655 -6.64 40.92 18.42
CA ALA A 655 -7.79 40.88 19.33
C ALA A 655 -7.93 39.53 20.08
N THR A 656 -7.59 38.40 19.44
CA THR A 656 -7.78 37.07 20.03
C THR A 656 -6.54 36.47 20.70
N GLY A 657 -5.35 37.04 20.45
CA GLY A 657 -4.06 36.49 20.86
C GLY A 657 -3.72 35.19 20.14
N LEU A 658 -4.16 35.06 18.88
CA LEU A 658 -3.79 33.97 17.98
C LEU A 658 -2.68 34.44 17.03
N SER A 659 -1.98 33.49 16.45
CA SER A 659 -1.01 33.73 15.37
C SER A 659 -1.72 34.25 14.12
N GLU A 660 -1.18 35.30 13.51
CA GLU A 660 -1.63 35.80 12.20
C GLU A 660 -1.32 34.76 11.13
N THR A 661 -0.12 34.17 11.19
CA THR A 661 0.33 33.09 10.31
C THR A 661 -0.62 31.91 10.35
N PHE A 662 -1.02 31.45 11.53
CA PHE A 662 -2.01 30.37 11.71
C PHE A 662 -3.35 30.67 11.04
N LEU A 663 -3.91 31.87 11.25
CA LEU A 663 -5.18 32.27 10.63
C LEU A 663 -5.03 32.32 9.10
N SER A 664 -3.95 32.93 8.60
CA SER A 664 -3.59 32.99 7.18
C SER A 664 -3.47 31.62 6.54
N CYS A 665 -2.85 30.67 7.23
CA CYS A 665 -2.73 29.29 6.78
C CYS A 665 -4.08 28.58 6.63
N ILE A 666 -5.01 28.78 7.57
CA ILE A 666 -6.34 28.17 7.48
C ILE A 666 -7.15 28.77 6.32
N VAL A 667 -7.11 30.09 6.13
CA VAL A 667 -7.81 30.73 4.99
C VAL A 667 -7.17 30.33 3.66
N ALA A 668 -5.84 30.20 3.60
CA ALA A 668 -5.14 29.66 2.42
C ALA A 668 -5.54 28.20 2.15
N ALA A 669 -5.61 27.34 3.17
CA ALA A 669 -6.03 25.94 3.05
C ALA A 669 -7.49 25.81 2.61
N ALA A 670 -8.39 26.65 3.13
CA ALA A 670 -9.80 26.70 2.72
C ALA A 670 -9.99 27.04 1.24
N ASN A 671 -9.05 27.76 0.61
CA ASN A 671 -9.03 27.99 -0.84
C ASN A 671 -8.58 26.76 -1.65
N VAL A 672 -7.92 25.77 -1.02
CA VAL A 672 -7.47 24.53 -1.67
C VAL A 672 -8.49 23.41 -1.49
N THR A 673 -8.98 23.22 -0.26
CA THR A 673 -9.93 22.18 0.13
C THR A 673 -11.06 22.79 0.99
N PRO A 674 -12.32 22.37 0.81
CA PRO A 674 -13.44 22.82 1.64
C PRO A 674 -13.42 22.20 3.06
N ILE A 675 -12.38 21.42 3.37
CA ILE A 675 -12.20 20.68 4.61
C ILE A 675 -10.83 21.04 5.21
N VAL A 676 -10.80 21.35 6.50
CA VAL A 676 -9.57 21.59 7.28
C VAL A 676 -9.67 20.89 8.63
N GLY A 677 -8.62 20.16 9.04
CA GLY A 677 -8.54 19.52 10.36
C GLY A 677 -7.86 20.43 11.39
N LEU A 678 -8.42 20.49 12.61
CA LEU A 678 -7.97 21.44 13.63
C LEU A 678 -7.85 20.79 15.02
N LEU A 679 -6.71 21.00 15.67
CA LEU A 679 -6.31 20.42 16.95
C LEU A 679 -5.89 21.49 17.97
N GLY A 680 -5.71 21.11 19.23
CA GLY A 680 -5.11 21.97 20.27
C GLY A 680 -6.08 22.81 21.10
N LYS A 681 -5.55 23.40 22.17
CA LYS A 681 -6.35 24.04 23.24
C LYS A 681 -7.15 25.26 22.80
N ASN A 682 -6.67 26.05 21.82
CA ASN A 682 -7.37 27.26 21.35
C ASN A 682 -8.38 27.00 20.21
N THR A 683 -8.67 25.75 19.85
CA THR A 683 -9.63 25.34 18.79
C THR A 683 -10.91 26.18 18.75
N LYS A 684 -11.58 26.39 19.90
CA LYS A 684 -12.84 27.16 19.97
C LYS A 684 -12.67 28.66 19.70
N LYS A 685 -11.51 29.23 20.04
CA LYS A 685 -11.16 30.63 19.74
C LYS A 685 -10.86 30.79 18.26
N ALA A 686 -10.05 29.89 17.69
CA ALA A 686 -9.76 29.84 16.26
C ALA A 686 -11.04 29.77 15.43
N LEU A 687 -11.97 28.86 15.76
CA LEU A 687 -13.28 28.76 15.13
C LEU A 687 -14.15 30.02 15.25
N SER A 688 -13.97 30.83 16.30
CA SER A 688 -14.67 32.12 16.40
C SER A 688 -14.02 33.18 15.52
N ALA A 689 -12.69 33.28 15.51
CA ALA A 689 -11.95 34.18 14.63
C ALA A 689 -12.23 33.88 13.15
N ILE A 690 -12.16 32.61 12.73
CA ILE A 690 -12.45 32.17 11.37
C ILE A 690 -13.89 32.52 10.98
N ALA A 691 -14.87 32.30 11.85
CA ALA A 691 -16.26 32.68 11.59
C ALA A 691 -16.45 34.20 11.50
N ASN A 692 -15.72 34.98 12.31
CA ASN A 692 -15.74 36.44 12.26
C ASN A 692 -15.12 37.00 10.97
N VAL A 693 -14.09 36.35 10.41
CA VAL A 693 -13.48 36.74 9.11
C VAL A 693 -14.34 36.28 7.93
N PHE A 694 -14.85 35.04 7.99
CA PHE A 694 -15.35 34.34 6.81
C PHE A 694 -16.86 34.45 6.64
N SER A 695 -17.63 34.32 7.72
CA SER A 695 -19.08 34.05 7.68
C SER A 695 -19.91 35.00 8.56
N GLY A 696 -19.47 36.24 8.72
CA GLY A 696 -20.20 37.29 9.44
C GLY A 696 -20.38 36.99 10.93
N GLY A 697 -19.46 36.24 11.55
CA GLY A 697 -19.57 35.78 12.93
C GLY A 697 -20.60 34.67 13.15
N VAL A 698 -21.12 34.04 12.09
CA VAL A 698 -22.09 32.94 12.15
C VAL A 698 -21.40 31.61 11.87
N ARG A 699 -21.52 30.64 12.78
CA ARG A 699 -21.05 29.25 12.55
C ARG A 699 -22.06 28.20 12.99
N GLY A 700 -22.10 27.06 12.30
CA GLY A 700 -22.84 25.88 12.73
C GLY A 700 -21.96 24.90 13.49
N GLU A 701 -22.34 24.49 14.70
CA GLU A 701 -21.70 23.36 15.43
C GLU A 701 -22.54 22.09 15.25
N VAL A 702 -21.96 21.06 14.64
CA VAL A 702 -22.60 19.75 14.41
C VAL A 702 -21.83 18.70 15.19
N SER A 703 -22.51 17.92 16.04
CA SER A 703 -21.89 16.81 16.75
C SER A 703 -21.97 15.53 15.94
N ILE A 704 -20.81 14.91 15.72
CA ILE A 704 -20.68 13.67 14.95
C ILE A 704 -20.90 12.46 15.87
N HIS A 705 -21.71 11.52 15.38
CA HIS A 705 -22.14 10.29 16.05
C HIS A 705 -21.91 9.10 15.11
N GLY A 706 -21.79 7.89 15.66
CA GLY A 706 -21.51 6.67 14.88
C GLY A 706 -22.65 6.25 13.92
N ASP A 707 -23.83 6.85 14.03
CA ASP A 707 -25.05 6.47 13.31
C ASP A 707 -25.25 7.21 11.98
N LEU A 708 -24.35 8.14 11.61
CA LEU A 708 -24.42 8.84 10.32
C LEU A 708 -23.49 8.13 9.32
N PHE A 709 -24.00 7.75 8.16
CA PHE A 709 -23.24 6.97 7.17
C PHE A 709 -23.09 7.68 5.82
N SER A 710 -23.72 8.84 5.64
CA SER A 710 -23.71 9.63 4.42
C SER A 710 -23.90 11.13 4.69
N ILE A 711 -23.60 11.98 3.70
CA ILE A 711 -23.95 13.40 3.75
C ILE A 711 -25.45 13.62 3.93
N SER A 712 -26.31 12.75 3.39
CA SER A 712 -27.77 12.84 3.54
C SER A 712 -28.19 12.78 5.02
N ASP A 713 -27.50 11.97 5.82
CA ASP A 713 -27.73 11.85 7.27
C ASP A 713 -27.13 13.04 8.03
N LEU A 714 -25.96 13.54 7.60
CA LEU A 714 -25.38 14.77 8.13
C LEU A 714 -26.30 15.98 7.88
N MET A 715 -26.92 16.09 6.71
CA MET A 715 -27.85 17.17 6.36
C MET A 715 -29.12 17.19 7.25
N LYS A 716 -29.52 16.02 7.77
CA LYS A 716 -30.61 15.88 8.76
C LYS A 716 -30.17 16.14 10.20
N SER A 717 -28.87 16.19 10.48
CA SER A 717 -28.35 16.36 11.83
C SER A 717 -28.67 17.74 12.41
N PRO A 718 -28.96 17.85 13.72
CA PRO A 718 -29.21 19.13 14.37
C PRO A 718 -27.90 19.94 14.44
N VAL A 719 -28.00 21.22 14.07
CA VAL A 719 -26.90 22.19 14.11
C VAL A 719 -27.22 23.26 15.12
N LEU A 720 -26.27 23.50 16.03
CA LEU A 720 -26.29 24.67 16.89
C LEU A 720 -25.65 25.84 16.14
N VAL A 721 -26.49 26.72 15.60
CA VAL A 721 -26.04 27.95 14.93
C VAL A 721 -25.69 28.96 16.00
N ARG A 722 -24.40 29.32 16.09
CA ARG A 722 -23.87 30.34 16.99
C ARG A 722 -23.68 31.64 16.22
N ARG A 723 -24.24 32.73 16.75
CA ARG A 723 -23.92 34.13 16.42
C ARG A 723 -23.40 34.81 17.68
N VAL A 724 -22.79 35.98 17.54
CA VAL A 724 -22.21 36.76 18.67
C VAL A 724 -23.22 36.99 19.81
N GLU A 725 -24.49 37.25 19.46
CA GLU A 725 -25.54 37.64 20.42
C GLU A 725 -26.65 36.59 20.61
N ASN A 726 -26.72 35.55 19.77
CA ASN A 726 -27.84 34.62 19.75
C ASN A 726 -27.45 33.21 19.30
N THR A 727 -28.14 32.20 19.81
CA THR A 727 -27.98 30.79 19.41
C THR A 727 -29.32 30.18 19.03
N CYS A 728 -29.40 29.60 17.84
CA CYS A 728 -30.59 28.88 17.38
C CYS A 728 -30.23 27.48 16.87
N THR A 729 -31.25 26.62 16.71
CA THR A 729 -31.09 25.23 16.27
C THR A 729 -31.96 24.95 15.05
N MET A 730 -31.38 24.33 14.03
CA MET A 730 -32.05 23.88 12.80
C MET A 730 -31.32 22.65 12.24
N THR A 731 -31.79 22.05 11.14
CA THR A 731 -31.00 20.98 10.48
C THR A 731 -29.82 21.58 9.71
N LEU A 732 -28.78 20.79 9.41
CA LEU A 732 -27.65 21.27 8.62
C LEU A 732 -28.09 21.68 7.21
N GLY A 733 -29.02 20.93 6.61
CA GLY A 733 -29.60 21.29 5.32
C GLY A 733 -30.30 22.64 5.32
N ASP A 734 -31.12 22.92 6.34
CA ASP A 734 -31.80 24.22 6.48
C ASP A 734 -30.80 25.36 6.73
N PHE A 735 -29.76 25.12 7.55
CA PHE A 735 -28.72 26.11 7.82
C PHE A 735 -27.93 26.46 6.56
N LEU A 736 -27.48 25.45 5.81
CA LEU A 736 -26.74 25.68 4.57
C LEU A 736 -27.62 26.36 3.52
N LEU A 737 -28.89 25.95 3.35
CA LEU A 737 -29.85 26.62 2.46
C LEU A 737 -29.99 28.10 2.81
N HIS A 738 -30.26 28.40 4.09
CA HIS A 738 -30.40 29.77 4.57
C HIS A 738 -29.16 30.62 4.27
N GLN A 739 -27.95 30.08 4.42
CA GLN A 739 -26.73 30.85 4.13
C GLN A 739 -26.48 31.03 2.63
N GLN A 740 -26.72 30.01 1.81
CA GLN A 740 -26.59 30.08 0.36
C GLN A 740 -27.62 31.05 -0.26
N ASP A 741 -28.87 31.01 0.20
CA ASP A 741 -29.94 31.93 -0.25
C ASP A 741 -29.61 33.39 0.07
N ASN A 742 -29.03 33.65 1.25
CA ASN A 742 -28.54 34.98 1.66
C ASN A 742 -27.18 35.35 1.06
N ARG A 743 -26.58 34.50 0.20
CA ARG A 743 -25.28 34.69 -0.45
C ARG A 743 -24.10 34.89 0.53
N LEU A 744 -24.15 34.21 1.67
CA LEU A 744 -23.09 34.24 2.68
C LEU A 744 -22.19 33.00 2.62
N ALA A 745 -20.89 33.22 2.73
CA ALA A 745 -19.92 32.15 3.01
C ALA A 745 -20.21 31.52 4.38
N THR A 746 -19.95 30.22 4.54
CA THR A 746 -20.40 29.44 5.71
C THR A 746 -19.28 28.66 6.38
N VAL A 747 -19.20 28.70 7.71
CA VAL A 747 -18.31 27.86 8.53
C VAL A 747 -19.14 26.83 9.31
N VAL A 748 -18.74 25.56 9.22
CA VAL A 748 -19.35 24.43 9.91
C VAL A 748 -18.30 23.65 10.71
N GLU A 749 -18.45 23.58 12.02
CA GLU A 749 -17.64 22.72 12.91
C GLU A 749 -18.25 21.31 12.95
N LEU A 750 -17.50 20.30 12.47
CA LEU A 750 -17.86 18.89 12.60
C LEU A 750 -17.11 18.29 13.79
N ARG A 751 -17.81 18.18 14.92
CA ARG A 751 -17.20 17.88 16.22
C ARG A 751 -17.13 16.40 16.53
N GLY A 752 -15.90 15.90 16.72
CA GLY A 752 -15.62 14.49 16.95
C GLY A 752 -15.70 13.67 15.67
N PHE A 753 -15.16 14.19 14.56
CA PHE A 753 -15.31 13.63 13.21
C PHE A 753 -14.89 12.15 13.12
N ASN A 754 -13.83 11.77 13.82
CA ASN A 754 -13.34 10.38 13.92
C ASN A 754 -14.22 9.45 14.80
N ARG A 755 -15.43 9.84 15.20
CA ARG A 755 -16.41 8.94 15.85
C ARG A 755 -17.19 8.06 14.88
N MET A 756 -17.05 8.34 13.58
CA MET A 756 -17.41 7.46 12.46
C MET A 756 -16.16 7.17 11.63
N PRO A 757 -16.18 6.17 10.74
CA PRO A 757 -15.16 5.98 9.71
C PRO A 757 -15.04 7.25 8.84
N PRO A 758 -13.92 7.99 8.87
CA PRO A 758 -13.76 9.24 8.13
C PRO A 758 -13.92 9.08 6.61
N GLU A 759 -13.66 7.88 6.09
CA GLU A 759 -13.66 7.55 4.67
C GLU A 759 -15.04 7.61 4.01
N THR A 760 -16.13 7.54 4.79
CA THR A 760 -17.50 7.63 4.25
C THR A 760 -17.84 9.06 3.86
N LEU A 761 -17.43 10.04 4.66
CA LEU A 761 -17.90 11.42 4.58
C LEU A 761 -16.85 12.39 4.00
N LEU A 762 -15.55 12.10 4.15
CA LEU A 762 -14.49 12.94 3.55
C LEU A 762 -14.60 13.12 2.03
N PRO A 763 -14.91 12.08 1.21
CA PRO A 763 -15.06 12.27 -0.24
C PRO A 763 -16.23 13.20 -0.58
N GLU A 764 -17.40 12.94 -0.01
CA GLU A 764 -18.62 13.72 -0.26
C GLU A 764 -18.48 15.19 0.17
N LEU A 765 -17.76 15.46 1.26
CA LEU A 765 -17.42 16.82 1.67
C LEU A 765 -16.36 17.48 0.77
N SER A 766 -15.47 16.70 0.15
CA SER A 766 -14.40 17.23 -0.73
C SER A 766 -14.96 17.76 -2.05
N ASP A 767 -16.07 17.18 -2.51
CA ASP A 767 -16.80 17.59 -3.72
C ASP A 767 -17.52 18.95 -3.58
N CYS A 768 -17.48 19.59 -2.41
CA CYS A 768 -18.04 20.93 -2.15
C CYS A 768 -17.31 22.09 -2.85
N GLN A 769 -16.25 21.83 -3.62
CA GLN A 769 -15.48 22.90 -4.26
C GLN A 769 -16.33 23.66 -5.28
N ILE A 770 -16.17 24.99 -5.29
CA ILE A 770 -16.80 25.86 -6.30
C ILE A 770 -16.07 25.61 -7.63
N SER A 771 -16.66 24.81 -8.50
CA SER A 771 -16.20 24.58 -9.86
C SER A 771 -16.89 25.53 -10.83
N ASP A 772 -16.18 25.95 -11.88
CA ASP A 772 -16.75 26.82 -12.93
C ASP A 772 -17.53 26.02 -14.02
N GLU A 773 -17.42 24.68 -14.05
CA GLU A 773 -17.98 23.86 -15.14
C GLU A 773 -19.12 22.90 -14.73
N LEU A 774 -19.27 22.59 -13.43
CA LEU A 774 -20.33 21.73 -12.90
C LEU A 774 -20.86 22.33 -11.59
N ALA A 775 -22.19 22.42 -11.46
CA ALA A 775 -22.83 22.88 -10.24
C ALA A 775 -22.70 21.83 -9.14
N SER A 776 -21.73 22.03 -8.23
CA SER A 776 -21.61 21.24 -7.01
C SER A 776 -22.81 21.49 -6.09
N GLY A 777 -23.34 20.43 -5.50
CA GLY A 777 -24.57 20.50 -4.71
C GLY A 777 -24.87 19.20 -3.98
N PHE A 778 -25.68 19.31 -2.91
CA PHE A 778 -26.11 18.16 -2.13
C PHE A 778 -27.59 17.88 -2.32
N CYS A 779 -27.93 16.60 -2.41
CA CYS A 779 -29.30 16.08 -2.34
C CYS A 779 -29.49 15.31 -1.04
N TRP A 780 -30.56 15.58 -0.30
CA TRP A 780 -30.93 14.81 0.88
C TRP A 780 -32.44 14.68 0.99
N VAL A 781 -32.90 13.72 1.78
CA VAL A 781 -34.33 13.55 2.09
C VAL A 781 -34.58 14.16 3.47
N ASP A 782 -35.46 15.15 3.55
CA ASP A 782 -35.77 15.83 4.81
C ASP A 782 -36.64 15.00 5.76
N GLN A 783 -36.92 15.55 6.95
CA GLN A 783 -37.72 14.88 7.98
C GLN A 783 -39.18 14.62 7.54
N HIS A 784 -39.63 15.25 6.44
CA HIS A 784 -40.96 15.07 5.84
C HIS A 784 -40.94 14.12 4.63
N GLN A 785 -39.83 13.39 4.42
CA GLN A 785 -39.59 12.52 3.27
C GLN A 785 -39.57 13.24 1.91
N THR A 786 -39.37 14.57 1.89
CA THR A 786 -39.23 15.31 0.63
C THR A 786 -37.77 15.38 0.21
N LEU A 787 -37.51 15.18 -1.09
CA LEU A 787 -36.17 15.35 -1.65
C LEU A 787 -35.85 16.84 -1.72
N ARG A 788 -34.82 17.26 -0.98
CA ARG A 788 -34.24 18.59 -0.99
C ARG A 788 -32.93 18.58 -1.77
N HIS A 789 -32.61 19.73 -2.36
CA HIS A 789 -31.38 19.95 -3.09
C HIS A 789 -30.85 21.36 -2.76
N ILE A 790 -29.53 21.48 -2.60
CA ILE A 790 -28.82 22.75 -2.43
C ILE A 790 -27.73 22.87 -3.49
N SER A 791 -27.75 23.95 -4.26
CA SER A 791 -26.65 24.32 -5.15
C SER A 791 -25.64 25.16 -4.38
N ILE A 792 -24.36 24.78 -4.40
CA ILE A 792 -23.30 25.52 -3.72
C ILE A 792 -22.89 26.70 -4.62
N SER A 793 -23.22 27.92 -4.17
CA SER A 793 -22.91 29.18 -4.87
C SER A 793 -21.92 30.06 -4.09
N GLN A 794 -21.85 29.86 -2.77
CA GLN A 794 -20.96 30.50 -1.82
C GLN A 794 -20.09 29.44 -1.13
N PRO A 795 -18.87 29.79 -0.70
CA PRO A 795 -17.96 28.79 -0.15
C PRO A 795 -18.42 28.29 1.22
N ILE A 796 -18.30 26.98 1.41
CA ILE A 796 -18.58 26.27 2.66
C ILE A 796 -17.27 25.68 3.17
N LEU A 797 -16.90 26.03 4.40
CA LEU A 797 -15.72 25.52 5.09
C LEU A 797 -16.15 24.58 6.23
N PHE A 798 -15.81 23.30 6.09
CA PHE A 798 -15.96 22.29 7.12
C PHE A 798 -14.67 22.18 7.94
N VAL A 799 -14.74 22.57 9.22
CA VAL A 799 -13.63 22.44 10.16
C VAL A 799 -13.84 21.19 11.01
N LEU A 800 -12.94 20.23 10.86
CA LEU A 800 -13.01 18.95 11.55
C LEU A 800 -12.27 19.03 12.88
N THR A 801 -12.94 18.66 13.97
CA THR A 801 -12.31 18.50 15.29
C THR A 801 -12.42 17.05 15.75
N PHE A 802 -11.36 16.55 16.39
CA PHE A 802 -11.18 15.12 16.66
C PHE A 802 -11.38 14.78 18.14
N ALA A 803 -11.92 13.59 18.40
CA ALA A 803 -12.05 13.03 19.74
C ALA A 803 -10.91 12.04 20.02
N VAL A 804 -10.61 11.83 21.30
CA VAL A 804 -9.64 10.82 21.77
C VAL A 804 -10.38 9.83 22.66
N GLY A 805 -10.26 8.53 22.40
CA GLY A 805 -10.91 7.49 23.21
C GLY A 805 -10.93 6.12 22.53
N LYS A 806 -11.61 5.15 23.15
CA LYS A 806 -11.75 3.78 22.63
C LYS A 806 -12.79 3.63 21.50
N SER A 807 -13.58 4.66 21.24
CA SER A 807 -14.69 4.68 20.28
C SER A 807 -14.42 5.70 19.18
N THR A 808 -13.27 5.56 18.52
CA THR A 808 -12.82 6.41 17.41
C THR A 808 -12.14 5.57 16.34
N PHE A 809 -12.31 5.96 15.08
CA PHE A 809 -11.74 5.32 13.91
C PHE A 809 -10.51 6.09 13.42
N PRO A 810 -9.42 5.41 12.99
CA PRO A 810 -8.31 6.06 12.30
C PRO A 810 -8.71 6.50 10.88
N LEU A 811 -8.06 7.54 10.36
CA LEU A 811 -8.08 7.92 8.95
C LEU A 811 -7.10 7.04 8.17
N GLN A 812 -7.59 6.23 7.24
CA GLN A 812 -6.78 5.37 6.39
C GLN A 812 -6.90 5.73 4.90
N GLY A 813 -5.95 5.24 4.10
CA GLY A 813 -5.99 5.35 2.63
C GLY A 813 -5.64 6.72 2.05
N PRO A 814 -5.98 6.98 0.77
CA PRO A 814 -5.52 8.16 0.04
C PRO A 814 -6.12 9.48 0.53
N SER A 815 -7.36 9.46 1.03
CA SER A 815 -8.05 10.65 1.56
C SER A 815 -7.34 11.22 2.80
N ALA A 816 -6.70 10.37 3.61
CA ALA A 816 -5.91 10.80 4.76
C ALA A 816 -4.74 11.72 4.37
N ARG A 817 -4.18 11.58 3.16
CA ARG A 817 -3.09 12.44 2.64
C ARG A 817 -3.57 13.78 2.05
N ARG A 818 -4.89 13.97 1.91
CA ARG A 818 -5.53 15.17 1.35
C ARG A 818 -6.07 16.15 2.39
N LEU A 819 -6.07 15.76 3.67
CA LEU A 819 -6.57 16.59 4.76
C LEU A 819 -5.44 17.46 5.36
N PRO A 820 -5.43 18.79 5.19
CA PRO A 820 -4.50 19.66 5.91
C PRO A 820 -4.89 19.72 7.39
N MET A 821 -3.88 19.57 8.27
CA MET A 821 -4.02 19.55 9.74
C MET A 821 -3.30 20.74 10.37
N PHE A 822 -3.98 21.52 11.21
CA PHE A 822 -3.39 22.66 11.92
C PHE A 822 -3.58 22.57 13.44
N LEU A 823 -2.56 23.01 14.18
CA LEU A 823 -2.56 23.06 15.64
C LEU A 823 -2.82 24.50 16.12
N ALA A 824 -3.97 24.70 16.78
CA ALA A 824 -4.40 25.95 17.37
C ALA A 824 -3.82 26.12 18.79
N GLU A 825 -2.52 26.36 18.85
CA GLU A 825 -1.77 26.67 20.07
C GLU A 825 -0.85 27.87 19.85
N SER A 826 -0.38 28.49 20.94
CA SER A 826 0.48 29.68 20.91
C SER A 826 1.96 29.27 20.81
N ILE A 827 2.36 28.75 19.64
CA ILE A 827 3.67 28.16 19.34
C ILE A 827 4.16 28.41 17.90
N TRP A 828 3.48 29.28 17.14
CA TRP A 828 3.83 29.66 15.76
C TRP A 828 4.94 30.72 15.72
N GLY A 829 5.08 31.53 16.78
CA GLY A 829 6.20 32.44 17.00
C GLY A 829 5.91 33.92 16.73
N ASP A 830 4.74 34.22 16.16
CA ASP A 830 4.21 35.55 15.85
C ASP A 830 3.07 36.00 16.77
N GLU A 831 2.72 35.20 17.80
CA GLU A 831 1.62 35.52 18.70
C GLU A 831 1.87 36.77 19.56
N GLN A 832 0.92 37.70 19.56
CA GLN A 832 0.88 38.84 20.48
C GLN A 832 -0.12 38.60 21.63
N PRO A 833 0.07 39.24 22.81
CA PRO A 833 -0.90 39.16 23.90
C PRO A 833 -2.25 39.77 23.45
N ALA A 834 -3.34 39.01 23.67
CA ALA A 834 -4.68 39.40 23.24
C ALA A 834 -5.08 40.79 23.77
N ASN A 835 -5.36 41.73 22.86
CA ASN A 835 -5.83 43.05 23.23
C ASN A 835 -7.36 43.07 23.37
N SER A 836 -7.85 43.23 24.60
CA SER A 836 -9.29 43.26 24.88
C SER A 836 -9.99 44.59 24.57
N THR A 837 -9.27 45.60 24.08
CA THR A 837 -9.85 46.91 23.71
C THR A 837 -10.19 47.04 22.23
N THR A 838 -9.78 46.10 21.37
CA THR A 838 -10.11 46.11 19.94
C THR A 838 -11.50 45.53 19.71
N GLU A 839 -12.43 46.34 19.20
CA GLU A 839 -13.76 45.85 18.80
C GLU A 839 -13.65 44.95 17.57
N ILE A 840 -14.07 43.69 17.73
CA ILE A 840 -14.09 42.68 16.67
C ILE A 840 -15.29 42.98 15.75
N THR A 841 -15.04 43.65 14.62
CA THR A 841 -16.03 43.77 13.55
C THR A 841 -16.19 42.44 12.82
N SER A 842 -17.43 41.97 12.67
CA SER A 842 -17.71 40.78 11.87
C SER A 842 -17.62 41.12 10.38
N THR A 843 -16.93 40.31 9.60
CA THR A 843 -16.77 40.44 8.15
C THR A 843 -17.18 39.16 7.44
N TYR A 844 -17.37 39.22 6.12
CA TYR A 844 -17.57 38.03 5.31
C TYR A 844 -16.83 38.12 3.98
N VAL A 845 -16.38 36.96 3.48
CA VAL A 845 -15.66 36.88 2.22
C VAL A 845 -16.62 36.68 1.05
N THR A 846 -16.48 37.51 0.02
CA THR A 846 -17.29 37.41 -1.19
C THR A 846 -16.91 36.22 -2.07
N SER A 847 -17.88 35.63 -2.77
CA SER A 847 -17.60 34.61 -3.80
C SER A 847 -16.71 35.14 -4.93
N VAL A 848 -16.74 36.45 -5.22
CA VAL A 848 -15.85 37.09 -6.21
C VAL A 848 -14.40 37.05 -5.74
N LEU A 849 -14.12 37.48 -4.50
CA LEU A 849 -12.78 37.39 -3.93
C LEU A 849 -12.32 35.93 -3.85
N TRP A 850 -13.18 35.02 -3.39
CA TRP A 850 -12.86 33.59 -3.30
C TRP A 850 -12.52 32.97 -4.65
N LYS A 851 -13.33 33.23 -5.69
CA LYS A 851 -13.03 32.80 -7.06
C LYS A 851 -11.74 33.41 -7.60
N SER A 852 -11.41 34.66 -7.26
CA SER A 852 -10.16 35.30 -7.70
C SER A 852 -8.91 34.63 -7.09
N LEU A 853 -8.97 34.20 -5.83
CA LEU A 853 -7.91 33.44 -5.17
C LEU A 853 -7.76 32.04 -5.79
N TYR A 854 -8.88 31.35 -6.01
CA TYR A 854 -8.94 30.00 -6.57
C TYR A 854 -8.47 29.90 -8.03
N THR A 855 -8.95 30.79 -8.90
CA THR A 855 -8.62 30.78 -10.34
C THR A 855 -7.15 31.10 -10.60
N SER A 856 -6.61 32.09 -9.88
CA SER A 856 -5.19 32.50 -9.99
C SER A 856 -4.21 31.37 -9.66
N THR A 857 -4.57 30.46 -8.75
CA THR A 857 -3.70 29.39 -8.25
C THR A 857 -3.83 28.05 -8.99
N ARG A 858 -4.96 27.78 -9.68
CA ARG A 858 -5.07 26.59 -10.55
C ARG A 858 -4.59 26.81 -11.97
N GLN A 859 -4.66 28.03 -12.52
CA GLN A 859 -4.19 28.30 -13.89
C GLN A 859 -2.67 28.12 -14.06
N SER A 860 -1.87 28.30 -13.01
CA SER A 860 -0.41 28.02 -13.05
C SER A 860 -0.07 26.53 -12.98
N ASN A 861 -0.97 25.70 -12.45
CA ASN A 861 -0.68 24.33 -12.00
C ASN A 861 -1.45 23.27 -12.81
N ALA A 862 -1.68 23.53 -14.11
CA ALA A 862 -2.58 22.75 -14.97
C ALA A 862 -2.23 21.25 -15.14
N ASN A 863 -1.01 20.82 -14.81
CA ASN A 863 -0.52 19.46 -15.10
C ASN A 863 -0.57 18.46 -13.93
N HIS A 864 -0.72 18.90 -12.66
CA HIS A 864 -0.75 17.99 -11.51
C HIS A 864 -1.76 18.41 -10.43
N HIS A 865 -2.71 17.52 -10.11
CA HIS A 865 -3.64 17.68 -8.99
C HIS A 865 -2.94 17.35 -7.65
N ASN A 866 -2.06 18.24 -7.18
CA ASN A 866 -1.43 18.12 -5.86
C ASN A 866 -1.79 19.31 -4.96
N GLU A 867 -2.69 19.06 -3.99
CA GLU A 867 -3.18 20.06 -3.03
C GLU A 867 -2.04 20.71 -2.22
N GLN A 868 -0.93 20.01 -1.97
CA GLN A 868 0.25 20.58 -1.33
C GLN A 868 0.86 21.72 -2.15
N GLN A 869 1.05 21.51 -3.45
CA GLN A 869 1.62 22.52 -4.35
C GLN A 869 0.69 23.72 -4.52
N ILE A 870 -0.63 23.48 -4.53
CA ILE A 870 -1.62 24.56 -4.56
C ILE A 870 -1.55 25.37 -3.24
N LEU A 871 -1.52 24.72 -2.07
CA LEU A 871 -1.38 25.42 -0.78
C LEU A 871 -0.09 26.27 -0.73
N GLN A 872 1.05 25.70 -1.12
CA GLN A 872 2.31 26.43 -1.17
C GLN A 872 2.21 27.65 -2.10
N THR A 873 1.54 27.52 -3.25
CA THR A 873 1.31 28.63 -4.18
C THR A 873 0.39 29.70 -3.59
N THR A 874 -0.67 29.32 -2.89
CA THR A 874 -1.57 30.23 -2.19
C THR A 874 -0.86 31.00 -1.08
N LEU A 875 -0.01 30.34 -0.28
CA LEU A 875 0.79 30.94 0.80
C LEU A 875 1.81 31.95 0.25
N LYS A 876 2.57 31.60 -0.80
CA LYS A 876 3.44 32.56 -1.51
C LYS A 876 2.66 33.79 -1.98
N SER A 877 1.42 33.58 -2.44
CA SER A 877 0.55 34.69 -2.82
C SER A 877 0.23 35.59 -1.62
N PHE A 878 0.08 35.05 -0.41
CA PHE A 878 -0.17 35.80 0.83
C PHE A 878 1.12 36.46 1.39
N HIS A 879 2.18 36.55 0.59
CA HIS A 879 3.48 37.19 0.91
C HIS A 879 4.37 36.42 1.91
N TYR A 880 4.07 35.16 2.21
CA TYR A 880 5.00 34.27 2.91
C TYR A 880 6.20 33.92 2.02
N SER A 881 7.37 33.72 2.62
CA SER A 881 8.57 33.31 1.88
C SER A 881 8.40 31.91 1.25
N ASP A 882 9.24 31.59 0.26
CA ASP A 882 9.25 30.28 -0.38
C ASP A 882 9.52 29.13 0.62
N GLU A 883 10.41 29.41 1.58
CA GLU A 883 10.90 28.49 2.61
C GLU A 883 9.84 28.26 3.70
N GLU A 884 9.23 29.33 4.22
CA GLU A 884 8.11 29.24 5.17
C GLU A 884 6.88 28.59 4.53
N SER A 885 6.55 28.95 3.28
CA SER A 885 5.43 28.33 2.55
C SER A 885 5.66 26.83 2.40
N GLN A 886 6.89 26.38 2.12
CA GLN A 886 7.23 24.97 2.05
C GLN A 886 7.14 24.28 3.44
N ALA A 887 7.65 24.93 4.49
CA ALA A 887 7.61 24.42 5.85
C ALA A 887 6.18 24.25 6.37
N ILE A 888 5.34 25.26 6.20
CA ILE A 888 3.91 25.24 6.57
C ILE A 888 3.17 24.14 5.80
N THR A 889 3.37 24.03 4.49
CA THR A 889 2.73 22.98 3.69
C THR A 889 3.16 21.58 4.13
N LYS A 890 4.46 21.35 4.41
CA LYS A 890 4.93 20.09 4.99
C LYS A 890 4.27 19.80 6.33
N LEU A 891 4.23 20.78 7.24
CA LEU A 891 3.59 20.61 8.55
C LEU A 891 2.09 20.30 8.43
N ALA A 892 1.36 20.95 7.51
CA ALA A 892 -0.07 20.71 7.33
C ALA A 892 -0.38 19.27 6.83
N PHE A 893 0.43 18.74 5.91
CA PHE A 893 0.14 17.47 5.23
C PHE A 893 0.99 16.27 5.67
N GLU A 894 2.17 16.44 6.27
CA GLU A 894 3.04 15.35 6.75
C GLU A 894 2.93 15.08 8.26
N SER A 895 2.35 16.00 9.06
CA SER A 895 2.17 15.78 10.51
C SER A 895 1.33 14.53 10.79
N GLY A 896 1.82 13.68 11.70
CA GLY A 896 1.24 12.36 12.00
C GLY A 896 1.45 11.29 10.91
N ARG A 897 2.14 11.61 9.81
CA ARG A 897 2.26 10.74 8.62
C ARG A 897 3.71 10.52 8.16
N SER A 898 4.64 11.36 8.61
CA SER A 898 6.09 11.21 8.49
C SER A 898 6.72 11.04 9.88
N THR A 899 7.94 10.49 9.94
CA THR A 899 8.66 10.34 11.22
C THR A 899 9.01 11.69 11.83
N SER A 900 8.98 11.76 13.17
CA SER A 900 9.29 12.96 13.95
C SER A 900 10.68 13.54 13.61
N GLU A 901 11.69 12.69 13.51
CA GLU A 901 13.05 13.06 13.10
C GLU A 901 13.09 13.74 11.73
N LYS A 902 12.37 13.19 10.74
CA LYS A 902 12.30 13.75 9.37
C LYS A 902 11.61 15.11 9.35
N ILE A 903 10.46 15.24 10.04
CA ILE A 903 9.73 16.51 10.09
C ILE A 903 10.60 17.59 10.75
N VAL A 904 11.23 17.30 11.90
CA VAL A 904 12.06 18.29 12.58
C VAL A 904 13.33 18.62 11.77
N SER A 905 14.00 17.64 11.16
CA SER A 905 15.18 17.89 10.33
C SER A 905 14.88 18.70 9.06
N ASP A 906 13.68 18.53 8.48
CA ASP A 906 13.25 19.28 7.30
C ASP A 906 12.80 20.71 7.64
N ILE A 907 12.17 20.94 8.80
CA ILE A 907 11.59 22.24 9.17
C ILE A 907 12.62 23.20 9.77
N VAL A 908 13.54 22.71 10.61
CA VAL A 908 14.60 23.55 11.23
C VAL A 908 15.39 24.40 10.22
N PRO A 909 15.82 23.91 9.04
CA PRO A 909 16.52 24.73 8.06
C PRO A 909 15.60 25.61 7.19
N LEU A 910 14.30 25.32 7.10
CA LEU A 910 13.34 26.05 6.25
C LEU A 910 12.60 27.17 7.00
N ALA A 911 12.21 26.94 8.24
CA ALA A 911 11.48 27.91 9.06
C ALA A 911 11.81 27.72 10.55
N PRO A 912 12.92 28.30 11.05
CA PRO A 912 13.35 28.12 12.44
C PRO A 912 12.29 28.52 13.48
N THR A 913 11.44 29.52 13.17
CA THR A 913 10.30 29.98 13.97
C THR A 913 9.30 28.85 14.27
N LEU A 914 9.03 27.99 13.29
CA LEU A 914 8.09 26.87 13.39
C LEU A 914 8.69 25.63 14.09
N THR A 915 9.93 25.69 14.61
CA THR A 915 10.56 24.54 15.30
C THR A 915 9.76 24.09 16.53
N ASN A 916 9.13 25.02 17.25
CA ASN A 916 8.31 24.68 18.43
C ASN A 916 6.99 24.01 18.02
N TYR A 917 6.34 24.51 16.97
CA TYR A 917 5.20 23.84 16.32
C TYR A 917 5.56 22.42 15.88
N ALA A 918 6.68 22.26 15.17
CA ALA A 918 7.17 20.96 14.69
C ALA A 918 7.47 19.99 15.85
N ARG A 919 7.92 20.48 17.01
CA ARG A 919 8.15 19.66 18.20
C ARG A 919 6.85 19.24 18.87
N GLU A 920 5.90 20.15 19.09
CA GLU A 920 4.63 19.82 19.75
C GLU A 920 3.81 18.82 18.91
N ILE A 921 3.81 18.98 17.58
CA ILE A 921 3.06 18.10 16.69
C ILE A 921 3.70 16.71 16.48
N THR A 922 4.93 16.50 16.95
CA THR A 922 5.68 15.23 16.85
C THR A 922 6.04 14.57 18.19
N GLN A 923 6.02 15.30 19.30
CA GLN A 923 6.43 14.83 20.63
C GLN A 923 5.48 15.28 21.76
N GLY A 924 4.54 16.20 21.49
CA GLY A 924 3.66 16.79 22.49
C GLY A 924 2.29 16.11 22.63
N GLU A 925 1.34 16.81 23.25
CA GLU A 925 -0.02 16.28 23.47
C GLU A 925 -0.75 16.06 22.14
N ALA A 926 -0.49 16.89 21.13
CA ALA A 926 -1.06 16.76 19.79
C ALA A 926 -0.55 15.52 19.03
N ALA A 927 0.69 15.08 19.28
CA ALA A 927 1.29 13.93 18.61
C ALA A 927 0.50 12.63 18.93
N ALA A 928 0.15 12.41 20.20
CA ALA A 928 -0.65 11.25 20.60
C ALA A 928 -2.04 11.20 19.93
N VAL A 929 -2.64 12.36 19.64
CA VAL A 929 -3.90 12.43 18.88
C VAL A 929 -3.67 12.08 17.41
N LEU A 930 -2.59 12.58 16.83
CA LEU A 930 -2.22 12.31 15.44
C LEU A 930 -1.82 10.85 15.20
N ASP A 931 -1.08 10.22 16.11
CA ASP A 931 -0.72 8.80 16.06
C ASP A 931 -1.97 7.91 16.13
N CYS A 932 -2.95 8.27 16.97
CA CYS A 932 -4.25 7.59 17.02
C CYS A 932 -5.12 7.85 15.77
N LEU A 933 -4.96 8.99 15.11
CA LEU A 933 -5.70 9.34 13.88
C LEU A 933 -5.09 8.71 12.63
N PHE A 934 -3.77 8.64 12.51
CA PHE A 934 -3.08 8.25 11.27
C PHE A 934 -2.32 6.92 11.40
N GLN A 935 -2.78 6.03 12.29
CA GLN A 935 -2.20 4.71 12.56
C GLN A 935 -1.62 4.03 11.30
N SER A 936 -0.29 3.91 11.29
CA SER A 936 0.54 3.41 10.19
C SER A 936 0.57 1.88 10.08
#